data_AF-A0A2N9ZYT6-F1
#
_entry.id   AF-A0A2N9ZYT6-F1
#
_cell.length_a   1.000
_cell.length_b   1.000
_cell.length_c   1.000
_cell.angle_alpha   90.00
_cell.angle_beta   90.00
_cell.angle_gamma   90.00
#
_symmetry.space_group_name_H-M   'P 1'
#
loop_
_entity.id
_entity.type
_entity.pdbx_description
1 polymer ?
#
loop_
_entity_poly.entity_id
_entity_poly.type
_entity_poly.pdbx_seq_one_letter_code
_entity_poly.pdbx_strand_id
1 'polypeptide(L)'
;MSEVEKDKKEVQPELEEKSSIIKEEANREDKIDQSQEEDGDQLYDKLIDASKRLKESNPESAAAFKNLADTINEKLGLSDDGKISGELVEKAHKLLDGNQVMMSKNDSEENSEERGVHVRKRRNIAGLTIGRWNAVRKQIEVSNILVVPGGDRVFGNILKISAKSNHEKITSISVTGHENMGLKVESSVNGSEASLTFDGITPRRGQYLLNVTVTTSSGSQTTQFGYYLPFQKPTINTPNDSTDASVPSLAGKANEKPNIDVTIPYVPKLPNGAKMKVYLVTGGSDISNYGGSTDGLAYPEGYNILASKDISPNNDGDGSARQITITQSDYKSGVNKIGTDKFRALTVIEVNNNVNDGNPRERGSWFSDERRATAPVAKEATPEKPTVASSEANANVTVTPSANADHVEISIGSDKVVATKSGSSWSLTPTKSGVSIDGVSGVVTISHNAASAGTQVSATAKHGNSEVSASSTPVSLPSKRYYPIPDSYNVTSQPSTPTQPDQGATETPTAPSEPAPQPSQPTASGQPASPAPAPTQAPRAAASPSVSSTSTQAPAQEQVDKSELRALTQELDQRLKALATVSNPKIDAAKAVLLDAQKALEDSALTEQGLRTAVESVKAALDSLKDVKANASDSKPAQDKKDAKQGTEDSKDSDKMTETNSVPAGVIVVGLLALLGVIAFWLVRRKKESEIQQLSTELTRVLGQLDAEKADKKVLAKAQNLLQETLDFVKEENGSAETEAKLVEELKAILDKLK
;
A
#
# COMPACT_ATOMS: atom_id res chain seq x y z
N MET A 1 41.96 76.36 2.66
CA MET A 1 43.29 76.25 2.03
C MET A 1 43.98 75.08 2.72
N SER A 2 44.30 73.98 2.05
CA SER A 2 44.24 73.74 0.59
C SER A 2 43.89 72.28 0.28
N GLU A 3 43.40 72.04 -0.93
CA GLU A 3 43.19 70.68 -1.47
C GLU A 3 44.51 69.91 -1.61
N VAL A 4 44.43 68.58 -1.62
CA VAL A 4 44.92 67.72 -2.72
C VAL A 4 44.46 66.27 -2.49
N GLU A 5 43.74 65.73 -3.47
CA GLU A 5 43.57 64.29 -3.81
C GLU A 5 42.95 63.29 -2.79
N LYS A 6 42.19 62.26 -3.22
CA LYS A 6 41.35 62.06 -4.41
C LYS A 6 40.46 60.83 -4.15
N ASP A 7 39.19 60.88 -4.55
CA ASP A 7 38.28 59.73 -4.42
C ASP A 7 38.28 58.89 -5.70
N LYS A 8 38.69 57.61 -5.63
CA LYS A 8 38.08 56.52 -6.41
C LYS A 8 38.53 55.10 -5.99
N LYS A 9 37.53 54.24 -5.80
CA LYS A 9 37.54 52.76 -5.90
C LYS A 9 38.43 52.28 -7.08
N GLU A 10 39.10 51.13 -7.02
CA GLU A 10 38.47 49.78 -7.07
C GLU A 10 39.49 48.64 -6.85
N VAL A 11 39.00 47.48 -6.38
CA VAL A 11 39.58 46.11 -6.49
C VAL A 11 40.81 45.70 -5.63
N GLN A 12 40.65 44.54 -4.97
CA GLN A 12 41.66 43.61 -4.38
C GLN A 12 42.46 43.99 -3.11
N PRO A 13 41.89 43.68 -1.93
CA PRO A 13 42.60 43.13 -0.79
C PRO A 13 42.38 41.60 -0.74
N GLU A 14 43.20 40.81 -1.43
CA GLU A 14 43.10 39.35 -1.33
C GLU A 14 44.48 38.67 -1.48
N LEU A 15 45.37 38.81 -0.49
CA LEU A 15 46.50 37.88 -0.29
C LEU A 15 47.16 37.95 1.10
N GLU A 16 47.20 39.09 1.79
CA GLU A 16 47.94 39.19 3.07
C GLU A 16 47.15 38.78 4.32
N GLU A 17 45.81 38.96 4.34
CA GLU A 17 44.97 38.55 5.47
C GLU A 17 44.91 37.01 5.66
N LYS A 18 45.20 36.24 4.61
CA LYS A 18 45.26 34.77 4.66
C LYS A 18 46.50 34.22 5.38
N SER A 19 47.52 35.04 5.68
CA SER A 19 48.75 34.57 6.33
C SER A 19 48.74 34.70 7.87
N SER A 20 48.03 35.71 8.40
CA SER A 20 47.92 35.95 9.84
C SER A 20 46.87 35.04 10.50
N ILE A 21 45.76 34.76 9.80
CA ILE A 21 44.70 33.86 10.29
C ILE A 21 45.28 32.45 10.56
N ILE A 22 46.10 31.92 9.65
CA ILE A 22 46.67 30.55 9.76
C ILE A 22 47.55 30.37 11.01
N LYS A 23 48.16 31.43 11.57
CA LYS A 23 48.98 31.34 12.80
C LYS A 23 48.23 31.61 14.10
N GLU A 24 47.01 32.14 14.05
CA GLU A 24 46.13 32.28 15.21
C GLU A 24 45.04 31.19 15.24
N GLU A 25 44.80 30.52 14.12
CA GLU A 25 43.98 29.29 14.02
C GLU A 25 44.74 28.07 14.57
N ALA A 26 46.03 27.92 14.23
CA ALA A 26 46.92 26.87 14.75
C ALA A 26 47.20 26.94 16.27
N ASN A 27 46.61 27.91 16.98
CA ASN A 27 46.65 28.02 18.45
C ASN A 27 45.25 28.22 19.07
N ARG A 28 44.18 27.96 18.30
CA ARG A 28 42.79 27.93 18.75
C ARG A 28 42.13 26.54 18.65
N GLU A 29 42.78 25.56 18.02
CA GLU A 29 42.35 24.16 18.07
C GLU A 29 42.68 23.48 19.42
N ASP A 30 43.66 23.99 20.17
CA ASP A 30 44.18 23.36 21.41
C ASP A 30 43.37 23.69 22.69
N LYS A 31 42.15 24.23 22.53
CA LYS A 31 41.14 24.40 23.60
C LYS A 31 39.71 24.18 23.11
N ILE A 32 39.50 23.15 22.29
CA ILE A 32 38.21 22.45 22.31
C ILE A 32 38.19 21.62 23.61
N ASP A 33 37.12 21.76 24.37
CA ASP A 33 37.00 21.19 25.72
C ASP A 33 37.08 19.65 25.68
N GLN A 34 38.18 19.08 26.16
CA GLN A 34 38.43 17.63 26.26
C GLN A 34 37.53 16.93 27.32
N SER A 35 36.39 17.53 27.66
CA SER A 35 35.46 17.05 28.68
C SER A 35 34.37 16.10 28.16
N GLN A 36 34.21 15.95 26.84
CA GLN A 36 33.16 15.12 26.20
C GLN A 36 33.64 14.27 25.02
N GLU A 37 34.79 13.63 25.15
CA GLU A 37 35.09 12.43 24.36
C GLU A 37 34.51 11.20 25.09
N GLU A 38 33.53 10.53 24.48
CA GLU A 38 32.96 9.26 24.98
C GLU A 38 33.34 8.10 24.05
N ASP A 39 33.44 6.90 24.63
CA ASP A 39 33.68 5.65 23.94
C ASP A 39 32.59 5.40 22.87
N GLY A 40 33.00 5.43 21.60
CA GLY A 40 32.06 5.36 20.49
C GLY A 40 31.43 3.98 20.33
N ASP A 41 32.11 2.90 20.73
CA ASP A 41 31.55 1.54 20.69
C ASP A 41 30.38 1.42 21.67
N GLN A 42 30.51 2.02 22.87
CA GLN A 42 29.42 2.06 23.86
C GLN A 42 28.24 2.90 23.39
N LEU A 43 28.47 4.02 22.71
CA LEU A 43 27.40 4.83 22.12
C LEU A 43 26.73 4.11 20.94
N TYR A 44 27.49 3.42 20.11
CA TYR A 44 26.98 2.57 19.03
C TYR A 44 26.02 1.50 19.58
N ASP A 45 26.44 0.71 20.57
CA ASP A 45 25.60 -0.34 21.16
C ASP A 45 24.33 0.23 21.81
N LYS A 46 24.41 1.37 22.51
CA LYS A 46 23.24 2.08 23.07
C LYS A 46 22.24 2.48 21.97
N LEU A 47 22.73 3.06 20.86
CA LEU A 47 21.88 3.50 19.74
C LEU A 47 21.28 2.32 18.97
N ILE A 48 22.03 1.23 18.78
CA ILE A 48 21.54 0.01 18.12
C ILE A 48 20.48 -0.69 18.98
N ASP A 49 20.67 -0.81 20.30
CA ASP A 49 19.66 -1.44 21.16
C ASP A 49 18.41 -0.56 21.30
N ALA A 50 18.56 0.77 21.35
CA ALA A 50 17.44 1.71 21.27
C ALA A 50 16.69 1.59 19.93
N SER A 51 17.41 1.52 18.80
CA SER A 51 16.81 1.27 17.48
C SER A 51 16.03 -0.05 17.47
N LYS A 52 16.62 -1.13 17.98
CA LYS A 52 16.01 -2.46 18.02
C LYS A 52 14.75 -2.49 18.89
N ARG A 53 14.75 -1.84 20.06
CA ARG A 53 13.57 -1.69 20.94
C ARG A 53 12.45 -0.87 20.27
N LEU A 54 12.81 0.12 19.46
CA LEU A 54 11.86 0.99 18.76
C LEU A 54 11.39 0.42 17.41
N LYS A 55 12.08 -0.57 16.83
CA LYS A 55 11.83 -1.09 15.48
C LYS A 55 10.40 -1.55 15.22
N GLU A 56 9.71 -2.08 16.24
CA GLU A 56 8.30 -2.52 16.15
C GLU A 56 7.29 -1.45 16.59
N SER A 57 7.71 -0.44 17.35
CA SER A 57 6.80 0.55 17.98
C SER A 57 6.86 1.95 17.36
N ASN A 58 8.00 2.32 16.79
CA ASN A 58 8.23 3.58 16.08
C ASN A 58 9.39 3.41 15.08
N PRO A 59 9.11 2.90 13.86
CA PRO A 59 10.14 2.56 12.89
C PRO A 59 10.91 3.78 12.33
N GLU A 60 10.30 4.97 12.28
CA GLU A 60 11.01 6.19 11.83
C GLU A 60 12.05 6.64 12.85
N SER A 61 11.71 6.66 14.15
CA SER A 61 12.74 6.89 15.18
C SER A 61 13.78 5.77 15.18
N ALA A 62 13.37 4.51 15.05
CA ALA A 62 14.31 3.40 14.97
C ALA A 62 15.31 3.55 13.80
N ALA A 63 14.85 4.03 12.64
CA ALA A 63 15.70 4.36 11.50
C ALA A 63 16.65 5.53 11.82
N ALA A 64 16.20 6.59 12.50
CA ALA A 64 17.06 7.69 12.93
C ALA A 64 18.17 7.23 13.90
N PHE A 65 17.84 6.36 14.87
CA PHE A 65 18.82 5.73 15.75
C PHE A 65 19.81 4.85 14.98
N LYS A 66 19.34 4.03 14.04
CA LYS A 66 20.20 3.16 13.22
C LYS A 66 21.14 3.98 12.34
N ASN A 67 20.64 5.00 11.63
CA ASN A 67 21.43 5.82 10.72
C ASN A 67 22.54 6.58 11.47
N LEU A 68 22.27 7.08 12.69
CA LEU A 68 23.29 7.72 13.51
C LEU A 68 24.32 6.70 14.04
N ALA A 69 23.89 5.50 14.42
CA ALA A 69 24.79 4.41 14.80
C ALA A 69 25.69 3.98 13.63
N ASP A 70 25.13 3.77 12.44
CA ASP A 70 25.88 3.43 11.23
C ASP A 70 26.93 4.51 10.91
N THR A 71 26.58 5.80 11.06
CA THR A 71 27.49 6.95 10.90
C THR A 71 28.62 6.94 11.93
N ILE A 72 28.32 6.59 13.19
CA ILE A 72 29.32 6.46 14.26
C ILE A 72 30.26 5.28 13.99
N ASN A 73 29.75 4.13 13.57
CA ASN A 73 30.54 2.95 13.21
C ASN A 73 31.45 3.17 11.99
N GLU A 74 31.00 3.94 11.00
CA GLU A 74 31.84 4.37 9.87
C GLU A 74 33.01 5.27 10.34
N LYS A 75 32.77 6.17 11.31
CA LYS A 75 33.81 7.02 11.88
C LYS A 75 34.75 6.28 12.85
N LEU A 76 34.26 5.30 13.59
CA LEU A 76 35.08 4.40 14.42
C LEU A 76 36.08 3.60 13.58
N GLY A 77 35.66 3.13 12.39
CA GLY A 77 36.56 2.47 11.43
C GLY A 77 37.69 3.36 10.87
N LEU A 78 37.70 4.65 11.21
CA LEU A 78 38.70 5.65 10.83
C LEU A 78 39.44 6.25 12.05
N SER A 79 39.21 5.72 13.26
CA SER A 79 39.74 6.24 14.52
C SER A 79 40.70 5.24 15.17
N ASP A 80 41.96 5.63 15.37
CA ASP A 80 43.00 4.75 15.93
C ASP A 80 42.85 4.47 17.43
N ASP A 81 42.05 5.28 18.16
CA ASP A 81 41.85 5.16 19.62
C ASP A 81 40.40 4.84 20.03
N GLY A 82 39.50 4.60 19.07
CA GLY A 82 38.10 4.23 19.31
C GLY A 82 37.20 5.39 19.77
N LYS A 83 37.68 6.63 19.75
CA LYS A 83 36.88 7.81 20.10
C LYS A 83 36.19 8.44 18.90
N ILE A 84 35.13 9.19 19.19
CA ILE A 84 34.34 9.95 18.22
C ILE A 84 34.19 11.42 18.65
N SER A 85 33.97 12.30 17.67
CA SER A 85 33.91 13.75 17.92
C SER A 85 32.74 14.17 18.81
N GLY A 86 32.96 15.20 19.64
CA GLY A 86 31.95 15.71 20.57
C GLY A 86 30.62 16.13 19.93
N GLU A 87 30.61 16.55 18.65
CA GLU A 87 29.38 16.85 17.91
C GLU A 87 28.52 15.58 17.69
N LEU A 88 29.15 14.44 17.40
CA LEU A 88 28.44 13.15 17.27
C LEU A 88 27.95 12.65 18.64
N VAL A 89 28.73 12.85 19.69
CA VAL A 89 28.37 12.54 21.08
C VAL A 89 27.14 13.37 21.51
N GLU A 90 27.15 14.70 21.33
CA GLU A 90 26.01 15.57 21.66
C GLU A 90 24.77 15.20 20.85
N LYS A 91 24.93 14.90 19.56
CA LYS A 91 23.83 14.49 18.68
C LYS A 91 23.23 13.14 19.08
N ALA A 92 24.05 12.19 19.55
CA ALA A 92 23.61 10.91 20.09
C ALA A 92 22.85 11.09 21.41
N HIS A 93 23.40 11.82 22.37
CA HIS A 93 22.73 12.09 23.66
C HIS A 93 21.41 12.84 23.46
N LYS A 94 21.38 13.87 22.63
CA LYS A 94 20.15 14.63 22.34
C LYS A 94 19.07 13.77 21.69
N LEU A 95 19.44 12.78 20.87
CA LEU A 95 18.50 11.83 20.27
C LEU A 95 18.00 10.81 21.31
N LEU A 96 18.88 10.29 22.16
CA LEU A 96 18.55 9.39 23.26
C LEU A 96 17.64 10.07 24.29
N ASP A 97 18.00 11.26 24.77
CA ASP A 97 17.26 12.05 25.77
C ASP A 97 15.95 12.63 25.24
N GLY A 98 15.93 13.07 23.97
CA GLY A 98 14.68 13.49 23.30
C GLY A 98 13.64 12.36 23.29
N ASN A 99 14.08 11.10 23.20
CA ASN A 99 13.22 9.93 23.32
C ASN A 99 13.08 9.39 24.76
N GLN A 100 13.89 9.79 25.74
CA GLN A 100 13.72 9.38 27.14
C GLN A 100 12.36 9.81 27.72
N VAL A 101 11.78 10.91 27.22
CA VAL A 101 10.41 11.33 27.57
C VAL A 101 9.35 10.26 27.19
N MET A 102 9.64 9.43 26.19
CA MET A 102 8.83 8.25 25.80
C MET A 102 9.25 6.94 26.49
N MET A 103 10.42 6.88 27.15
CA MET A 103 11.00 5.66 27.73
C MET A 103 10.84 5.53 29.24
N SER A 104 9.97 6.32 29.89
CA SER A 104 9.71 6.25 31.34
C SER A 104 8.87 5.05 31.80
N LYS A 105 9.29 3.83 31.42
CA LYS A 105 9.08 2.59 32.20
C LYS A 105 10.04 1.47 31.79
N ASN A 106 10.68 0.91 32.82
CA ASN A 106 11.63 -0.21 32.82
C ASN A 106 13.05 0.21 32.36
N ASP A 107 14.06 0.30 33.23
CA ASP A 107 14.12 -0.06 34.66
C ASP A 107 14.95 0.98 35.45
N SER A 108 14.70 1.06 36.76
CA SER A 108 15.57 1.77 37.69
C SER A 108 15.68 0.94 38.97
N GLU A 109 16.75 0.16 39.02
CA GLU A 109 17.54 -0.26 40.18
C GLU A 109 18.56 -1.26 39.58
N GLU A 110 19.87 -1.16 39.85
CA GLU A 110 20.45 -0.74 41.12
C GLU A 110 21.87 -0.16 40.92
N ASN A 111 22.15 1.00 41.51
CA ASN A 111 23.42 1.19 42.24
C ASN A 111 23.31 2.33 43.27
N SER A 112 22.69 2.03 44.41
CA SER A 112 23.22 2.54 45.68
C SER A 112 22.90 1.55 46.80
N GLU A 113 23.95 1.20 47.52
CA GLU A 113 23.98 0.16 48.53
C GLU A 113 23.07 0.48 49.74
N GLU A 114 22.62 -0.57 50.42
CA GLU A 114 22.30 -0.60 51.85
C GLU A 114 21.81 0.69 52.54
N ARG A 115 20.53 1.05 52.34
CA ARG A 115 19.59 1.21 53.47
C ARG A 115 18.24 0.61 53.11
N GLY A 116 18.12 -0.70 53.34
CA GLY A 116 17.09 -1.54 52.76
C GLY A 116 15.64 -1.13 53.08
N VAL A 117 14.92 -0.71 52.04
CA VAL A 117 13.45 -0.80 51.94
C VAL A 117 13.14 -1.40 50.57
N HIS A 118 12.58 -2.62 50.53
CA HIS A 118 12.36 -3.34 49.28
C HIS A 118 11.29 -2.66 48.41
N VAL A 119 11.69 -2.00 47.31
CA VAL A 119 10.75 -1.55 46.28
C VAL A 119 10.43 -2.72 45.34
N ARG A 120 9.15 -3.08 45.26
CA ARG A 120 8.72 -4.24 44.47
C ARG A 120 8.65 -3.88 42.98
N LYS A 121 9.48 -4.53 42.17
CA LYS A 121 9.38 -4.63 40.70
C LYS A 121 7.91 -4.75 40.26
N ARG A 122 7.43 -3.82 39.42
CA ARG A 122 6.00 -3.69 39.05
C ARG A 122 5.50 -4.93 38.30
N ARG A 123 4.95 -5.90 39.03
CA ARG A 123 4.18 -7.00 38.46
C ARG A 123 2.81 -6.50 38.01
N ASN A 124 2.33 -7.02 36.88
CA ASN A 124 0.91 -6.98 36.56
C ASN A 124 0.15 -7.65 37.72
N ILE A 125 -0.82 -6.96 38.32
CA ILE A 125 -1.39 -7.37 39.60
C ILE A 125 -2.37 -8.51 39.31
N ALA A 126 -1.95 -9.74 39.59
CA ALA A 126 -2.77 -10.93 39.36
C ALA A 126 -4.15 -10.76 40.03
N GLY A 127 -5.21 -10.93 39.24
CA GLY A 127 -6.59 -10.79 39.70
C GLY A 127 -7.08 -9.36 39.97
N LEU A 128 -6.38 -8.32 39.48
CA LEU A 128 -6.91 -6.95 39.40
C LEU A 128 -7.64 -6.73 38.06
N THR A 129 -8.92 -6.38 38.13
CA THR A 129 -9.76 -6.00 36.98
C THR A 129 -10.05 -4.50 37.03
N ILE A 130 -9.88 -3.78 35.92
CA ILE A 130 -10.18 -2.35 35.78
C ILE A 130 -11.04 -2.17 34.53
N GLY A 131 -12.12 -1.38 34.60
CA GLY A 131 -13.01 -1.19 33.46
C GLY A 131 -14.15 -0.19 33.72
N ARG A 132 -14.98 0.07 32.70
CA ARG A 132 -16.17 0.93 32.82
C ARG A 132 -17.22 0.21 33.66
N TRP A 133 -17.85 0.89 34.61
CA TRP A 133 -18.99 0.33 35.34
C TRP A 133 -20.24 0.34 34.47
N ASN A 134 -20.86 -0.83 34.25
CA ASN A 134 -22.21 -0.90 33.65
C ASN A 134 -23.25 -0.95 34.77
N ALA A 135 -24.00 0.15 34.94
CA ALA A 135 -25.03 0.28 35.98
C ALA A 135 -26.21 -0.68 35.81
N VAL A 136 -26.56 -1.06 34.58
CA VAL A 136 -27.68 -1.97 34.26
C VAL A 136 -27.30 -3.41 34.59
N ARG A 137 -26.11 -3.84 34.17
CA ARG A 137 -25.58 -5.21 34.38
C ARG A 137 -24.91 -5.40 35.75
N LYS A 138 -24.68 -4.31 36.49
CA LYS A 138 -23.98 -4.28 37.79
C LYS A 138 -22.60 -4.96 37.76
N GLN A 139 -21.86 -4.75 36.68
CA GLN A 139 -20.55 -5.38 36.47
C GLN A 139 -19.57 -4.41 35.80
N ILE A 140 -18.28 -4.74 35.88
CA ILE A 140 -17.22 -4.06 35.15
C ILE A 140 -17.22 -4.56 33.70
N GLU A 141 -17.33 -3.64 32.74
CA GLU A 141 -17.13 -3.91 31.32
C GLU A 141 -15.69 -3.60 30.93
N VAL A 142 -15.10 -4.49 30.12
CA VAL A 142 -13.73 -4.40 29.61
C VAL A 142 -13.61 -3.38 28.45
N SER A 143 -14.71 -2.77 28.00
CA SER A 143 -14.64 -1.68 27.02
C SER A 143 -13.92 -0.49 27.62
N ASN A 144 -12.78 -0.15 27.02
CA ASN A 144 -11.98 1.02 27.33
C ASN A 144 -12.36 2.25 26.49
N ILE A 145 -13.42 2.17 25.69
CA ILE A 145 -13.92 3.29 24.88
C ILE A 145 -15.32 3.70 25.34
N LEU A 146 -15.50 5.02 25.39
CA LEU A 146 -16.76 5.69 25.64
C LEU A 146 -16.96 6.80 24.59
N VAL A 147 -18.15 6.83 24.01
CA VAL A 147 -18.58 7.89 23.09
C VAL A 147 -19.84 8.52 23.68
N VAL A 148 -19.83 9.83 23.89
CA VAL A 148 -20.93 10.57 24.54
C VAL A 148 -21.20 11.88 23.79
N PRO A 149 -22.47 12.25 23.55
CA PRO A 149 -22.81 13.59 23.06
C PRO A 149 -22.28 14.69 24.00
N GLY A 150 -21.94 15.84 23.41
CA GLY A 150 -21.34 16.94 24.14
C GLY A 150 -22.35 17.96 24.67
N GLY A 151 -22.25 18.32 25.95
CA GLY A 151 -23.13 19.26 26.63
C GLY A 151 -24.20 18.62 27.51
N ASP A 152 -24.27 17.30 27.57
CA ASP A 152 -25.11 16.53 28.48
C ASP A 152 -24.54 16.49 29.90
N ARG A 153 -25.41 16.41 30.91
CA ARG A 153 -25.02 16.30 32.31
C ARG A 153 -24.78 14.84 32.70
N VAL A 154 -23.54 14.50 33.06
CA VAL A 154 -23.17 13.21 33.64
C VAL A 154 -23.07 13.30 35.16
N PHE A 155 -23.50 12.24 35.84
CA PHE A 155 -23.39 12.13 37.30
C PHE A 155 -23.41 10.67 37.79
N GLY A 156 -22.80 10.43 38.94
CA GLY A 156 -22.84 9.15 39.67
C GLY A 156 -22.36 7.95 38.84
N ASN A 157 -23.26 7.02 38.53
CA ASN A 157 -22.93 5.79 37.82
C ASN A 157 -22.94 5.93 36.28
N ILE A 158 -23.27 7.09 35.71
CA ILE A 158 -23.34 7.31 34.25
C ILE A 158 -21.94 7.26 33.63
N LEU A 159 -21.00 8.01 34.22
CA LEU A 159 -19.58 7.94 33.88
C LEU A 159 -18.79 7.52 35.12
N LYS A 160 -18.64 6.20 35.27
CA LYS A 160 -17.93 5.57 36.37
C LYS A 160 -16.93 4.54 35.85
N ILE A 161 -15.70 4.63 36.34
CA ILE A 161 -14.66 3.61 36.15
C ILE A 161 -14.53 2.87 37.48
N SER A 162 -14.35 1.55 37.44
CA SER A 162 -14.29 0.71 38.63
C SER A 162 -13.16 -0.31 38.52
N ALA A 163 -12.58 -0.61 39.68
CA ALA A 163 -11.49 -1.55 39.85
C ALA A 163 -11.84 -2.54 40.95
N LYS A 164 -11.49 -3.82 40.74
CA LYS A 164 -11.72 -4.91 41.69
C LYS A 164 -10.51 -5.84 41.74
N SER A 165 -10.00 -6.08 42.94
CA SER A 165 -8.88 -6.97 43.22
C SER A 165 -9.35 -8.22 43.96
N ASN A 166 -8.93 -9.40 43.48
CA ASN A 166 -9.30 -10.68 44.09
C ASN A 166 -8.31 -11.15 45.17
N HIS A 167 -7.15 -10.52 45.33
CA HIS A 167 -6.04 -11.03 46.16
C HIS A 167 -5.62 -10.08 47.28
N GLU A 168 -5.76 -8.77 47.09
CA GLU A 168 -5.24 -7.76 48.01
C GLU A 168 -6.06 -6.47 48.00
N LYS A 169 -5.89 -5.63 49.02
CA LYS A 169 -6.61 -4.35 49.13
C LYS A 169 -6.05 -3.33 48.14
N ILE A 170 -6.96 -2.58 47.52
CA ILE A 170 -6.65 -1.36 46.77
C ILE A 170 -6.37 -0.26 47.81
N THR A 171 -5.31 0.51 47.59
CA THR A 171 -4.87 1.62 48.45
C THR A 171 -5.20 2.97 47.84
N SER A 172 -5.17 3.09 46.51
CA SER A 172 -5.60 4.30 45.79
C SER A 172 -6.11 4.00 44.38
N ILE A 173 -6.96 4.91 43.88
CA ILE A 173 -7.31 5.02 42.46
C ILE A 173 -7.23 6.48 42.05
N SER A 174 -6.61 6.76 40.90
CA SER A 174 -6.45 8.12 40.34
C SER A 174 -6.58 8.11 38.82
N VAL A 175 -6.77 9.30 38.23
CA VAL A 175 -6.84 9.51 36.79
C VAL A 175 -6.13 10.79 36.38
N THR A 176 -5.44 10.75 35.23
CA THR A 176 -4.90 11.93 34.52
C THR A 176 -5.41 11.95 33.08
N GLY A 177 -5.33 13.10 32.41
CA GLY A 177 -5.88 13.32 31.07
C GLY A 177 -7.32 13.87 31.08
N HIS A 178 -7.84 14.23 32.25
CA HIS A 178 -9.20 14.74 32.45
C HIS A 178 -9.26 16.26 32.67
N GLU A 179 -8.12 16.93 32.72
CA GLU A 179 -7.94 18.27 33.30
C GLU A 179 -8.72 19.33 32.51
N ASN A 180 -8.85 19.13 31.20
CA ASN A 180 -9.60 20.00 30.29
C ASN A 180 -11.03 19.48 29.97
N MET A 181 -11.56 18.50 30.72
CA MET A 181 -12.92 17.98 30.50
C MET A 181 -14.01 18.83 31.18
N GLY A 182 -13.67 19.66 32.17
CA GLY A 182 -14.68 20.37 32.98
C GLY A 182 -15.56 19.45 33.84
N LEU A 183 -15.22 18.16 33.95
CA LEU A 183 -15.87 17.19 34.83
C LEU A 183 -15.14 17.13 36.16
N LYS A 184 -15.87 17.21 37.27
CA LYS A 184 -15.34 16.92 38.60
C LYS A 184 -15.12 15.42 38.72
N VAL A 185 -13.97 14.99 39.25
CA VAL A 185 -13.69 13.58 39.53
C VAL A 185 -13.66 13.34 41.03
N GLU A 186 -14.36 12.31 41.48
CA GLU A 186 -14.30 11.82 42.85
C GLU A 186 -13.78 10.38 42.88
N SER A 187 -12.85 10.09 43.79
CA SER A 187 -12.30 8.75 44.00
C SER A 187 -12.87 8.12 45.26
N SER A 188 -13.10 6.80 45.21
CA SER A 188 -13.56 6.00 46.34
C SER A 188 -12.79 4.69 46.37
N VAL A 189 -12.38 4.26 47.57
CA VAL A 189 -11.65 3.01 47.81
C VAL A 189 -12.28 2.32 49.01
N ASN A 190 -12.68 1.06 48.83
CA ASN A 190 -13.33 0.23 49.82
C ASN A 190 -12.75 -1.20 49.79
N GLY A 191 -11.64 -1.40 50.48
CA GLY A 191 -11.00 -2.71 50.60
C GLY A 191 -10.49 -3.25 49.27
N SER A 192 -11.18 -4.24 48.70
CA SER A 192 -10.84 -4.87 47.42
C SER A 192 -11.42 -4.16 46.20
N GLU A 193 -12.28 -3.16 46.39
CA GLU A 193 -12.95 -2.42 45.31
C GLU A 193 -12.63 -0.93 45.37
N ALA A 194 -12.55 -0.30 44.20
CA ALA A 194 -12.33 1.15 44.08
C ALA A 194 -13.04 1.70 42.83
N SER A 195 -13.35 2.98 42.82
CA SER A 195 -13.98 3.63 41.67
C SER A 195 -13.65 5.11 41.53
N LEU A 196 -13.77 5.60 40.30
CA LEU A 196 -13.79 7.01 39.95
C LEU A 196 -15.17 7.34 39.38
N THR A 197 -15.82 8.37 39.90
CA THR A 197 -17.05 8.95 39.30
C THR A 197 -16.74 10.31 38.71
N PHE A 198 -17.35 10.61 37.57
CA PHE A 198 -17.19 11.87 36.86
C PHE A 198 -18.54 12.59 36.84
N ASP A 199 -18.57 13.79 37.41
CA ASP A 199 -19.78 14.56 37.65
C ASP A 199 -19.63 15.97 37.04
N GLY A 200 -20.55 16.38 36.16
CA GLY A 200 -20.49 17.68 35.50
C GLY A 200 -21.23 17.74 34.17
N ILE A 201 -20.89 18.74 33.34
CA ILE A 201 -21.36 18.87 31.97
C ILE A 201 -20.27 18.36 31.04
N THR A 202 -20.63 17.45 30.14
CA THR A 202 -19.70 16.84 29.18
C THR A 202 -19.11 17.89 28.22
N PRO A 203 -17.82 17.74 27.83
CA PRO A 203 -17.21 18.59 26.81
C PRO A 203 -18.02 18.66 25.52
N ARG A 204 -18.13 19.84 24.92
CA ARG A 204 -18.71 20.02 23.57
C ARG A 204 -17.68 19.87 22.44
N ARG A 205 -16.40 19.80 22.76
CA ARG A 205 -15.25 19.66 21.84
C ARG A 205 -14.13 18.88 22.55
N GLY A 206 -13.25 18.28 21.76
CA GLY A 206 -12.05 17.60 22.26
C GLY A 206 -12.15 16.07 22.33
N GLN A 207 -10.99 15.46 22.60
CA GLN A 207 -10.78 14.05 22.88
C GLN A 207 -9.99 13.95 24.18
N TYR A 208 -10.24 12.90 24.97
CA TYR A 208 -9.58 12.74 26.26
C TYR A 208 -9.16 11.29 26.44
N LEU A 209 -7.85 11.08 26.58
CA LEU A 209 -7.26 9.78 26.85
C LEU A 209 -6.92 9.69 28.34
N LEU A 210 -7.81 9.05 29.09
CA LEU A 210 -7.77 8.97 30.55
C LEU A 210 -6.86 7.85 31.01
N ASN A 211 -5.77 8.19 31.71
CA ASN A 211 -4.87 7.20 32.32
C ASN A 211 -5.33 6.90 33.74
N VAL A 212 -6.10 5.84 33.94
CA VAL A 212 -6.55 5.41 35.26
C VAL A 212 -5.49 4.53 35.90
N THR A 213 -4.98 4.93 37.07
CA THR A 213 -4.01 4.16 37.83
C THR A 213 -4.62 3.66 39.13
N VAL A 214 -4.50 2.35 39.37
CA VAL A 214 -4.93 1.68 40.60
C VAL A 214 -3.70 1.16 41.32
N THR A 215 -3.59 1.43 42.62
CA THR A 215 -2.49 0.96 43.47
C THR A 215 -3.01 0.00 44.53
N THR A 216 -2.23 -1.03 44.81
CA THR A 216 -2.45 -2.03 45.85
C THR A 216 -1.20 -2.15 46.73
N SER A 217 -1.17 -3.12 47.65
CA SER A 217 0.03 -3.44 48.41
C SER A 217 1.16 -4.11 47.60
N SER A 218 0.89 -4.65 46.39
CA SER A 218 1.92 -5.31 45.55
C SER A 218 2.47 -4.43 44.41
N GLY A 219 1.77 -3.36 44.01
CA GLY A 219 2.24 -2.41 43.01
C GLY A 219 1.15 -1.46 42.52
N SER A 220 1.35 -0.85 41.35
CA SER A 220 0.31 -0.07 40.65
C SER A 220 0.19 -0.48 39.18
N GLN A 221 -1.05 -0.59 38.71
CA GLN A 221 -1.41 -0.86 37.32
C GLN A 221 -2.13 0.34 36.71
N THR A 222 -1.79 0.71 35.48
CA THR A 222 -2.42 1.80 34.73
C THR A 222 -3.19 1.24 33.53
N THR A 223 -4.35 1.80 33.21
CA THR A 223 -5.18 1.44 32.06
C THR A 223 -5.73 2.70 31.40
N GLN A 224 -5.66 2.76 30.07
CA GLN A 224 -6.16 3.88 29.28
C GLN A 224 -7.63 3.71 28.96
N PHE A 225 -8.41 4.80 29.07
CA PHE A 225 -9.80 4.89 28.62
C PHE A 225 -9.95 6.07 27.66
N GLY A 226 -10.51 5.83 26.47
CA GLY A 226 -10.81 6.87 25.50
C GLY A 226 -12.21 7.45 25.70
N TYR A 227 -12.29 8.77 25.86
CA TYR A 227 -13.54 9.54 25.78
C TYR A 227 -13.56 10.32 24.47
N TYR A 228 -14.62 10.12 23.68
CA TYR A 228 -14.82 10.78 22.39
C TYR A 228 -16.23 11.35 22.24
N LEU A 229 -16.35 12.34 21.36
CA LEU A 229 -17.63 12.82 20.84
C LEU A 229 -18.14 11.90 19.71
N PRO A 230 -19.42 11.97 19.35
CA PRO A 230 -19.98 11.18 18.24
C PRO A 230 -19.17 11.37 16.94
N PHE A 231 -18.86 10.27 16.26
CA PHE A 231 -18.04 10.30 15.05
C PHE A 231 -18.84 10.85 13.86
N GLN A 232 -18.32 11.91 13.26
CA GLN A 232 -18.88 12.53 12.05
C GLN A 232 -18.78 11.59 10.84
N LYS A 233 -19.75 11.67 9.93
CA LYS A 233 -19.75 10.85 8.71
C LYS A 233 -18.50 11.10 7.86
N PRO A 234 -17.84 10.07 7.31
CA PRO A 234 -16.79 10.26 6.32
C PRO A 234 -17.37 10.67 4.96
N THR A 235 -16.52 11.23 4.11
CA THR A 235 -16.86 11.62 2.73
C THR A 235 -16.08 10.75 1.77
N ILE A 236 -16.77 10.03 0.88
CA ILE A 236 -16.10 9.41 -0.28
C ILE A 236 -15.83 10.52 -1.30
N ASN A 237 -14.58 10.67 -1.74
CA ASN A 237 -14.20 11.69 -2.70
C ASN A 237 -14.41 11.17 -4.14
N THR A 238 -13.93 9.97 -4.46
CA THR A 238 -13.99 9.32 -5.81
C THR A 238 -15.41 9.35 -6.41
N PRO A 239 -15.70 10.22 -7.40
CA PRO A 239 -17.05 10.43 -7.92
C PRO A 239 -17.61 9.22 -8.69
N ASN A 240 -18.94 9.12 -8.77
CA ASN A 240 -19.61 8.09 -9.56
C ASN A 240 -19.23 8.16 -11.05
N ASP A 241 -19.04 9.38 -11.57
CA ASP A 241 -18.63 9.67 -12.94
C ASP A 241 -17.80 10.98 -12.95
N SER A 242 -16.93 11.15 -13.95
CA SER A 242 -16.12 12.35 -14.16
C SER A 242 -15.86 12.56 -15.65
N THR A 243 -16.07 13.78 -16.13
CA THR A 243 -15.70 14.21 -17.48
C THR A 243 -14.22 14.59 -17.61
N ASP A 244 -13.53 14.79 -16.48
CA ASP A 244 -12.07 14.98 -16.44
C ASP A 244 -11.38 13.62 -16.24
N ALA A 245 -10.62 13.20 -17.24
CA ALA A 245 -9.86 11.95 -17.25
C ALA A 245 -8.72 11.91 -16.20
N SER A 246 -8.35 13.06 -15.65
CA SER A 246 -7.36 13.21 -14.58
C SER A 246 -7.93 12.84 -13.20
N VAL A 247 -9.25 12.81 -13.06
CA VAL A 247 -9.96 12.52 -11.80
C VAL A 247 -10.43 11.06 -11.81
N PRO A 248 -9.96 10.20 -10.89
CA PRO A 248 -10.43 8.82 -10.78
C PRO A 248 -11.94 8.76 -10.54
N SER A 249 -12.67 8.00 -11.35
CA SER A 249 -14.13 7.83 -11.21
C SER A 249 -14.54 6.36 -11.14
N LEU A 250 -15.78 6.12 -10.71
CA LEU A 250 -16.38 4.78 -10.61
C LEU A 250 -17.05 4.32 -11.92
N ALA A 251 -16.98 5.13 -12.98
CA ALA A 251 -17.57 4.83 -14.27
C ALA A 251 -16.89 3.61 -14.91
N GLY A 252 -17.67 2.58 -15.25
CA GLY A 252 -17.19 1.31 -15.79
C GLY A 252 -16.50 0.39 -14.77
N LYS A 253 -16.33 0.81 -13.50
CA LYS A 253 -15.50 0.10 -12.51
C LYS A 253 -16.19 -1.01 -11.73
N ALA A 254 -17.45 -1.34 -12.03
CA ALA A 254 -18.22 -2.34 -11.26
C ALA A 254 -17.65 -3.77 -11.30
N ASN A 255 -16.82 -4.11 -12.30
CA ASN A 255 -16.15 -5.40 -12.40
C ASN A 255 -14.71 -5.41 -11.84
N GLU A 256 -14.25 -4.28 -11.27
CA GLU A 256 -12.91 -4.09 -10.74
C GLU A 256 -12.93 -3.90 -9.21
N LYS A 257 -11.74 -3.73 -8.62
CA LYS A 257 -11.53 -3.24 -7.24
C LYS A 257 -10.91 -1.83 -7.31
N PRO A 258 -11.68 -0.79 -7.68
CA PRO A 258 -11.14 0.55 -7.83
C PRO A 258 -10.58 1.08 -6.51
N ASN A 259 -9.59 1.96 -6.62
CA ASN A 259 -9.15 2.77 -5.49
C ASN A 259 -10.28 3.75 -5.09
N ILE A 260 -10.58 3.83 -3.79
CA ILE A 260 -11.61 4.72 -3.24
C ILE A 260 -10.97 5.68 -2.25
N ASP A 261 -10.95 6.96 -2.59
CA ASP A 261 -10.49 8.03 -1.71
C ASP A 261 -11.59 8.41 -0.73
N VAL A 262 -11.25 8.49 0.55
CA VAL A 262 -12.17 8.81 1.64
C VAL A 262 -11.53 9.85 2.56
N THR A 263 -12.25 10.93 2.84
CA THR A 263 -11.90 11.90 3.89
C THR A 263 -12.64 11.54 5.18
N ILE A 264 -11.87 11.35 6.25
CA ILE A 264 -12.35 11.17 7.61
C ILE A 264 -12.22 12.53 8.31
N PRO A 265 -13.32 13.17 8.79
CA PRO A 265 -13.26 14.51 9.39
C PRO A 265 -12.45 14.60 10.69
N TYR A 266 -12.30 13.48 11.41
CA TYR A 266 -11.78 13.45 12.77
C TYR A 266 -11.14 12.11 13.10
N VAL A 267 -9.83 12.10 13.39
CA VAL A 267 -9.08 10.88 13.73
C VAL A 267 -8.45 11.04 15.13
N PRO A 268 -9.08 10.53 16.19
CA PRO A 268 -8.57 10.69 17.55
C PRO A 268 -7.43 9.73 17.90
N LYS A 269 -6.72 10.04 18.99
CA LYS A 269 -5.80 9.12 19.66
C LYS A 269 -6.60 8.10 20.48
N LEU A 270 -6.34 6.82 20.27
CA LEU A 270 -7.05 5.71 20.90
C LEU A 270 -6.33 5.16 22.14
N PRO A 271 -7.04 4.47 23.04
CA PRO A 271 -6.39 3.66 24.08
C PRO A 271 -5.72 2.42 23.47
N ASN A 272 -4.68 1.94 24.16
CA ASN A 272 -3.99 0.69 23.79
C ASN A 272 -4.98 -0.47 23.52
N GLY A 273 -4.74 -1.21 22.44
CA GLY A 273 -5.59 -2.34 22.02
C GLY A 273 -6.85 -1.96 21.23
N ALA A 274 -7.01 -0.68 20.86
CA ALA A 274 -8.06 -0.21 19.95
C ALA A 274 -7.46 0.31 18.63
N LYS A 275 -8.22 0.20 17.54
CA LYS A 275 -7.83 0.66 16.19
C LYS A 275 -8.98 1.37 15.48
N MET A 276 -8.71 2.54 14.89
CA MET A 276 -9.68 3.22 14.03
C MET A 276 -9.53 2.72 12.60
N LYS A 277 -10.61 2.16 12.05
CA LYS A 277 -10.71 1.75 10.65
C LYS A 277 -11.77 2.54 9.91
N VAL A 278 -11.61 2.59 8.60
CA VAL A 278 -12.66 2.95 7.65
C VAL A 278 -13.13 1.67 6.97
N TYR A 279 -14.45 1.50 6.88
CA TYR A 279 -15.07 0.40 6.15
C TYR A 279 -15.79 0.94 4.92
N LEU A 280 -15.59 0.27 3.78
CA LEU A 280 -16.47 0.38 2.63
C LEU A 280 -17.54 -0.71 2.75
N VAL A 281 -18.82 -0.34 2.66
CA VAL A 281 -19.92 -1.25 3.01
C VAL A 281 -21.11 -1.17 2.05
N THR A 282 -21.86 -2.27 1.95
CA THR A 282 -23.18 -2.34 1.29
C THR A 282 -24.27 -2.64 2.31
N GLY A 283 -25.50 -2.18 2.04
CA GLY A 283 -26.62 -2.30 2.98
C GLY A 283 -26.41 -1.49 4.27
N GLY A 284 -27.09 -1.91 5.34
CA GLY A 284 -27.07 -1.28 6.66
C GLY A 284 -27.96 -0.05 6.83
N SER A 285 -28.22 0.29 8.09
CA SER A 285 -29.03 1.43 8.52
C SER A 285 -28.50 2.04 9.81
N ASP A 286 -28.59 3.36 9.94
CA ASP A 286 -28.38 4.04 11.22
C ASP A 286 -29.67 3.94 12.03
N ILE A 287 -29.63 3.39 13.24
CA ILE A 287 -30.81 3.35 14.10
C ILE A 287 -31.07 4.76 14.67
N SER A 288 -32.09 5.45 14.16
CA SER A 288 -32.50 6.78 14.64
C SER A 288 -33.35 6.77 15.92
N ASN A 289 -33.68 5.60 16.47
CA ASN A 289 -34.60 5.45 17.61
C ASN A 289 -34.12 6.09 18.93
N TYR A 290 -32.85 6.50 19.03
CA TYR A 290 -32.31 7.26 20.17
C TYR A 290 -32.22 8.78 19.95
N GLY A 291 -32.87 9.30 18.89
CA GLY A 291 -33.36 10.68 18.81
C GLY A 291 -32.33 11.81 18.83
N GLY A 292 -31.79 12.19 17.66
CA GLY A 292 -31.22 13.53 17.47
C GLY A 292 -30.15 13.65 16.39
N SER A 293 -30.53 14.24 15.24
CA SER A 293 -29.71 14.82 14.15
C SER A 293 -28.47 14.04 13.67
N THR A 294 -27.72 14.64 12.75
CA THR A 294 -26.39 14.15 12.31
C THR A 294 -25.30 14.28 13.38
N ASP A 295 -25.65 14.87 14.53
CA ASP A 295 -24.71 15.30 15.56
C ASP A 295 -24.81 14.40 16.83
N GLY A 296 -25.79 13.48 16.84
CA GLY A 296 -25.95 12.45 17.86
C GLY A 296 -25.12 11.19 17.60
N LEU A 297 -25.21 10.23 18.53
CA LEU A 297 -24.54 8.93 18.40
C LEU A 297 -25.09 8.15 17.21
N ALA A 298 -24.20 7.77 16.29
CA ALA A 298 -24.51 6.78 15.29
C ALA A 298 -24.58 5.38 15.92
N TYR A 299 -25.54 4.58 15.46
CA TYR A 299 -25.64 3.16 15.74
C TYR A 299 -25.76 2.42 14.41
N PRO A 300 -24.65 2.32 13.64
CA PRO A 300 -24.67 1.64 12.35
C PRO A 300 -24.71 0.14 12.56
N GLU A 301 -25.65 -0.54 11.92
CA GLU A 301 -25.77 -2.00 11.95
C GLU A 301 -26.26 -2.56 10.60
N GLY A 302 -26.25 -3.89 10.47
CA GLY A 302 -26.86 -4.60 9.33
C GLY A 302 -26.15 -4.41 7.99
N TYR A 303 -24.89 -3.98 7.99
CA TYR A 303 -24.08 -3.75 6.79
C TYR A 303 -23.12 -4.91 6.48
N ASN A 304 -22.80 -5.09 5.20
CA ASN A 304 -21.78 -6.01 4.73
C ASN A 304 -20.51 -5.24 4.35
N ILE A 305 -19.37 -5.60 4.94
CA ILE A 305 -18.09 -4.94 4.66
C ILE A 305 -17.51 -5.48 3.35
N LEU A 306 -17.25 -4.59 2.38
CA LEU A 306 -16.54 -4.88 1.13
C LEU A 306 -15.02 -4.74 1.31
N ALA A 307 -14.59 -3.69 1.99
CA ALA A 307 -13.19 -3.34 2.20
C ALA A 307 -12.98 -2.65 3.55
N SER A 308 -11.77 -2.75 4.11
CA SER A 308 -11.44 -2.14 5.40
C SER A 308 -9.97 -1.70 5.45
N LYS A 309 -9.69 -0.48 5.93
CA LYS A 309 -8.31 0.04 6.07
C LYS A 309 -8.09 0.68 7.45
N ASP A 310 -6.91 0.52 8.02
CA ASP A 310 -6.49 1.26 9.23
C ASP A 310 -6.28 2.74 8.87
N ILE A 311 -6.89 3.66 9.63
CA ILE A 311 -6.75 5.12 9.40
C ILE A 311 -5.54 5.69 10.16
N SER A 312 -5.23 5.08 11.30
CA SER A 312 -4.13 5.43 12.20
C SER A 312 -3.48 4.14 12.70
N PRO A 313 -2.69 3.44 11.86
CA PRO A 313 -2.12 2.13 12.20
C PRO A 313 -1.15 2.22 13.39
N ASN A 314 -0.50 3.37 13.57
CA ASN A 314 0.46 3.65 14.64
C ASN A 314 -0.18 4.34 15.86
N ASN A 315 -1.51 4.47 15.91
CA ASN A 315 -2.24 5.22 16.94
C ASN A 315 -1.74 6.67 17.11
N ASP A 316 -1.39 7.26 15.97
CA ASP A 316 -0.87 8.60 15.74
C ASP A 316 -1.98 9.67 15.53
N GLY A 317 -3.24 9.31 15.77
CA GLY A 317 -4.38 10.23 15.71
C GLY A 317 -4.20 11.42 16.65
N ASP A 318 -4.44 12.62 16.13
CA ASP A 318 -4.23 13.92 16.76
C ASP A 318 -5.54 14.71 16.92
N GLY A 319 -6.63 14.19 16.34
CA GLY A 319 -7.93 14.87 16.24
C GLY A 319 -8.11 15.67 14.95
N SER A 320 -7.15 15.62 14.02
CA SER A 320 -7.27 16.24 12.70
C SER A 320 -8.04 15.35 11.72
N ALA A 321 -8.48 15.94 10.61
CA ALA A 321 -9.01 15.19 9.48
C ALA A 321 -7.89 14.44 8.74
N ARG A 322 -8.22 13.27 8.16
CA ARG A 322 -7.28 12.51 7.32
C ARG A 322 -7.96 12.06 6.03
N GLN A 323 -7.22 12.15 4.93
CA GLN A 323 -7.59 11.51 3.67
C GLN A 323 -6.86 10.18 3.56
N ILE A 324 -7.58 9.12 3.20
CA ILE A 324 -7.02 7.79 2.95
C ILE A 324 -7.52 7.27 1.60
N THR A 325 -6.75 6.40 0.97
CA THR A 325 -7.17 5.66 -0.22
C THR A 325 -7.33 4.18 0.14
N ILE A 326 -8.55 3.66 0.02
CA ILE A 326 -8.82 2.22 0.04
C ILE A 326 -8.34 1.67 -1.29
N THR A 327 -7.43 0.70 -1.27
CA THR A 327 -6.80 0.10 -2.46
C THR A 327 -7.24 -1.35 -2.67
N GLN A 328 -6.85 -1.96 -3.79
CA GLN A 328 -7.19 -3.34 -4.14
C GLN A 328 -6.89 -4.37 -3.02
N SER A 329 -5.85 -4.17 -2.22
CA SER A 329 -5.47 -5.04 -1.10
C SER A 329 -6.36 -4.90 0.15
N ASP A 330 -7.09 -3.80 0.28
CA ASP A 330 -7.95 -3.52 1.44
C ASP A 330 -9.35 -4.18 1.29
N TYR A 331 -9.70 -4.68 0.10
CA TYR A 331 -10.92 -5.44 -0.16
C TYR A 331 -10.84 -6.82 0.49
N LYS A 332 -11.91 -7.22 1.19
CA LYS A 332 -11.95 -8.49 1.94
C LYS A 332 -11.82 -9.71 1.01
N SER A 333 -11.25 -10.79 1.54
CA SER A 333 -11.23 -12.08 0.86
C SER A 333 -12.66 -12.52 0.48
N GLY A 334 -12.83 -13.06 -0.73
CA GLY A 334 -14.12 -13.38 -1.34
C GLY A 334 -14.81 -12.22 -2.07
N VAL A 335 -14.47 -10.95 -1.75
CA VAL A 335 -14.92 -9.80 -2.55
C VAL A 335 -13.99 -9.68 -3.75
N ASN A 336 -14.47 -10.04 -4.95
CA ASN A 336 -13.67 -10.03 -6.18
C ASN A 336 -13.84 -8.76 -7.03
N LYS A 337 -14.95 -8.03 -6.82
CA LYS A 337 -15.29 -6.77 -7.50
C LYS A 337 -16.17 -5.90 -6.61
N ILE A 338 -16.22 -4.60 -6.86
CA ILE A 338 -17.09 -3.66 -6.13
C ILE A 338 -18.58 -3.83 -6.48
N GLY A 339 -18.89 -4.32 -7.69
CA GLY A 339 -20.26 -4.54 -8.15
C GLY A 339 -20.99 -3.26 -8.58
N THR A 340 -22.26 -3.41 -8.97
CA THR A 340 -23.15 -2.31 -9.35
C THR A 340 -24.11 -1.90 -8.24
N ASP A 341 -23.90 -2.39 -7.02
CA ASP A 341 -24.75 -2.07 -5.88
C ASP A 341 -24.32 -0.75 -5.24
N LYS A 342 -25.23 -0.13 -4.47
CA LYS A 342 -24.93 1.07 -3.72
C LYS A 342 -24.02 0.72 -2.54
N PHE A 343 -22.95 1.50 -2.37
CA PHE A 343 -22.04 1.39 -1.23
C PHE A 343 -21.85 2.74 -0.55
N ARG A 344 -21.41 2.68 0.71
CA ARG A 344 -21.10 3.84 1.57
C ARG A 344 -19.80 3.56 2.33
N ALA A 345 -19.23 4.58 2.96
CA ALA A 345 -18.15 4.46 3.92
C ALA A 345 -18.66 4.75 5.34
N LEU A 346 -18.08 4.12 6.36
CA LEU A 346 -18.17 4.58 7.75
C LEU A 346 -16.81 4.43 8.43
N THR A 347 -16.60 5.12 9.54
CA THR A 347 -15.47 4.85 10.44
C THR A 347 -15.93 4.07 11.65
N VAL A 348 -15.05 3.21 12.17
CA VAL A 348 -15.31 2.29 13.27
C VAL A 348 -14.07 2.18 14.14
N ILE A 349 -14.24 2.22 15.46
CA ILE A 349 -13.19 1.79 16.37
C ILE A 349 -13.38 0.32 16.76
N GLU A 350 -12.50 -0.53 16.25
CA GLU A 350 -12.33 -1.90 16.70
C GLU A 350 -11.66 -1.91 18.08
N VAL A 351 -12.16 -2.74 18.99
CA VAL A 351 -11.60 -2.96 20.34
C VAL A 351 -11.47 -4.46 20.60
N ASN A 352 -10.55 -4.86 21.48
CA ASN A 352 -10.39 -6.25 21.92
C ASN A 352 -10.23 -7.26 20.76
N ASN A 353 -9.52 -6.88 19.70
CA ASN A 353 -9.34 -7.66 18.47
C ASN A 353 -10.65 -8.04 17.75
N ASN A 354 -11.73 -7.26 17.90
CA ASN A 354 -12.97 -7.46 17.15
C ASN A 354 -12.83 -7.00 15.69
N VAL A 355 -12.10 -7.77 14.88
CA VAL A 355 -11.79 -7.44 13.49
C VAL A 355 -13.04 -7.56 12.61
N ASN A 356 -13.31 -6.56 11.77
CA ASN A 356 -14.52 -6.42 10.96
C ASN A 356 -15.81 -6.29 11.79
N ASP A 357 -15.78 -5.43 12.81
CA ASP A 357 -16.93 -5.17 13.68
C ASP A 357 -18.19 -4.74 12.89
N GLY A 358 -19.16 -5.65 12.79
CA GLY A 358 -20.45 -5.42 12.13
C GLY A 358 -21.53 -4.80 13.03
N ASN A 359 -21.23 -4.61 14.33
CA ASN A 359 -22.09 -3.89 15.26
C ASN A 359 -21.23 -3.09 16.27
N PRO A 360 -20.57 -2.01 15.81
CA PRO A 360 -19.70 -1.19 16.63
C PRO A 360 -20.49 -0.36 17.65
N ARG A 361 -21.82 -0.29 17.49
CA ARG A 361 -22.71 0.55 18.31
C ARG A 361 -22.21 1.99 18.29
N GLU A 362 -22.09 2.61 19.47
CA GLU A 362 -21.60 3.97 19.66
C GLU A 362 -20.16 4.22 19.14
N ARG A 363 -19.38 3.18 18.80
CA ARG A 363 -18.01 3.30 18.24
C ARG A 363 -17.97 3.46 16.71
N GLY A 364 -19.12 3.47 16.04
CA GLY A 364 -19.23 3.76 14.62
C GLY A 364 -19.56 5.22 14.33
N SER A 365 -19.24 5.70 13.12
CA SER A 365 -19.81 6.93 12.56
C SER A 365 -21.12 6.65 11.84
N TRP A 366 -21.85 7.72 11.54
CA TRP A 366 -22.88 7.74 10.50
C TRP A 366 -22.27 7.30 9.15
N PHE A 367 -23.06 6.68 8.27
CA PHE A 367 -22.58 6.36 6.92
C PHE A 367 -22.36 7.63 6.08
N SER A 368 -21.43 7.55 5.12
CA SER A 368 -21.24 8.53 4.06
C SER A 368 -22.45 8.61 3.15
N ASP A 369 -22.45 9.61 2.28
CA ASP A 369 -23.35 9.65 1.13
C ASP A 369 -23.10 8.45 0.21
N GLU A 370 -24.13 8.00 -0.50
CA GLU A 370 -24.09 6.81 -1.35
C GLU A 370 -23.22 7.00 -2.60
N ARG A 371 -22.49 5.96 -2.96
CA ARG A 371 -21.74 5.84 -4.22
C ARG A 371 -22.09 4.54 -4.93
N ARG A 372 -21.83 4.50 -6.24
CA ARG A 372 -22.16 3.36 -7.11
C ARG A 372 -21.23 3.35 -8.31
N ALA A 373 -20.64 2.19 -8.60
CA ALA A 373 -19.92 1.97 -9.85
C ALA A 373 -20.87 1.49 -10.96
N THR A 374 -20.58 1.86 -12.21
CA THR A 374 -21.32 1.37 -13.38
C THR A 374 -20.59 0.18 -14.03
N ALA A 375 -21.33 -0.67 -14.75
CA ALA A 375 -20.73 -1.74 -15.52
C ALA A 375 -19.85 -1.16 -16.65
N PRO A 376 -18.70 -1.80 -16.99
CA PRO A 376 -17.92 -1.40 -18.14
C PRO A 376 -18.77 -1.56 -19.40
N VAL A 377 -18.76 -0.54 -20.27
CA VAL A 377 -19.40 -0.63 -21.58
C VAL A 377 -18.60 -1.61 -22.43
N ALA A 378 -19.30 -2.52 -23.12
CA ALA A 378 -18.64 -3.43 -24.05
C ALA A 378 -17.95 -2.64 -25.16
N LYS A 379 -16.73 -3.05 -25.54
CA LYS A 379 -16.05 -2.48 -26.71
C LYS A 379 -16.69 -2.99 -27.99
N GLU A 380 -16.91 -2.09 -28.92
CA GLU A 380 -17.34 -2.40 -30.29
C GLU A 380 -16.23 -3.12 -31.05
N ALA A 381 -16.61 -3.83 -32.10
CA ALA A 381 -15.68 -4.65 -32.88
C ALA A 381 -14.66 -3.75 -33.62
N THR A 382 -13.37 -3.98 -33.37
CA THR A 382 -12.26 -3.33 -34.06
C THR A 382 -12.41 -3.48 -35.57
N PRO A 383 -12.47 -2.39 -36.35
CA PRO A 383 -12.54 -2.49 -37.81
C PRO A 383 -11.28 -3.12 -38.41
N GLU A 384 -11.43 -3.69 -39.60
CA GLU A 384 -10.27 -4.06 -40.41
C GLU A 384 -9.42 -2.83 -40.77
N LYS A 385 -8.14 -3.06 -41.07
CA LYS A 385 -7.24 -1.99 -41.49
C LYS A 385 -7.74 -1.30 -42.77
N PRO A 386 -7.60 0.03 -42.91
CA PRO A 386 -7.87 0.72 -44.17
C PRO A 386 -7.06 0.13 -45.33
N THR A 387 -7.63 0.18 -46.53
CA THR A 387 -6.90 -0.17 -47.76
C THR A 387 -6.24 1.09 -48.32
N VAL A 388 -4.93 1.05 -48.53
CA VAL A 388 -4.15 2.16 -49.11
C VAL A 388 -3.55 1.68 -50.43
N ALA A 389 -3.75 2.43 -51.51
CA ALA A 389 -3.30 2.08 -52.85
C ALA A 389 -2.77 3.30 -53.61
N SER A 390 -1.64 3.16 -54.31
CA SER A 390 -1.11 4.19 -55.22
C SER A 390 -1.59 3.99 -56.65
N SER A 391 -1.69 5.08 -57.40
CA SER A 391 -1.88 5.08 -58.84
C SER A 391 -0.86 6.01 -59.50
N GLU A 392 0.11 5.43 -60.21
CA GLU A 392 1.04 6.21 -61.05
C GLU A 392 0.31 6.96 -62.16
N ALA A 393 -0.71 6.35 -62.77
CA ALA A 393 -1.47 6.93 -63.88
C ALA A 393 -2.22 8.21 -63.47
N ASN A 394 -2.78 8.22 -62.26
CA ASN A 394 -3.52 9.38 -61.71
C ASN A 394 -2.63 10.30 -60.85
N ALA A 395 -1.37 9.91 -60.62
CA ALA A 395 -0.43 10.56 -59.72
C ALA A 395 -1.04 10.87 -58.34
N ASN A 396 -1.59 9.84 -57.68
CA ASN A 396 -2.21 9.93 -56.35
C ASN A 396 -2.09 8.63 -55.53
N VAL A 397 -2.48 8.71 -54.26
CA VAL A 397 -2.76 7.59 -53.36
C VAL A 397 -4.21 7.70 -52.89
N THR A 398 -4.93 6.58 -52.81
CA THR A 398 -6.26 6.50 -52.22
C THR A 398 -6.22 5.72 -50.90
N VAL A 399 -7.00 6.18 -49.91
CA VAL A 399 -7.27 5.49 -48.66
C VAL A 399 -8.75 5.19 -48.57
N THR A 400 -9.11 3.92 -48.53
CA THR A 400 -10.49 3.44 -48.41
C THR A 400 -10.76 3.00 -46.98
N PRO A 401 -11.75 3.59 -46.28
CA PRO A 401 -12.21 3.12 -44.98
C PRO A 401 -12.66 1.65 -45.03
N SER A 402 -12.47 0.91 -43.93
CA SER A 402 -13.11 -0.40 -43.77
C SER A 402 -14.61 -0.23 -43.50
N ALA A 403 -15.42 -1.25 -43.85
CA ALA A 403 -16.88 -1.11 -43.95
C ALA A 403 -17.59 -0.60 -42.67
N ASN A 404 -17.03 -0.92 -41.51
CA ASN A 404 -17.58 -0.54 -40.19
C ASN A 404 -16.86 0.68 -39.57
N ALA A 405 -15.89 1.30 -40.25
CA ALA A 405 -15.20 2.45 -39.70
C ALA A 405 -16.09 3.71 -39.68
N ASP A 406 -15.96 4.50 -38.60
CA ASP A 406 -16.48 5.86 -38.52
C ASP A 406 -15.37 6.91 -38.30
N HIS A 407 -14.15 6.47 -37.96
CA HIS A 407 -12.95 7.30 -37.92
C HIS A 407 -11.80 6.60 -38.64
N VAL A 408 -11.09 7.33 -39.50
CA VAL A 408 -9.85 6.87 -40.15
C VAL A 408 -8.77 7.94 -39.97
N GLU A 409 -7.67 7.60 -39.32
CA GLU A 409 -6.50 8.48 -39.21
C GLU A 409 -5.50 8.12 -40.32
N ILE A 410 -5.12 9.11 -41.12
CA ILE A 410 -4.17 8.95 -42.23
C ILE A 410 -2.90 9.75 -41.92
N SER A 411 -1.76 9.06 -41.94
CA SER A 411 -0.42 9.66 -41.83
C SER A 411 0.20 9.82 -43.22
N ILE A 412 0.71 11.01 -43.52
CA ILE A 412 1.33 11.41 -44.79
C ILE A 412 2.72 11.97 -44.47
N GLY A 413 3.71 11.09 -44.34
CA GLY A 413 5.02 11.44 -43.78
C GLY A 413 4.91 11.91 -42.33
N SER A 414 5.21 13.19 -42.08
CA SER A 414 5.04 13.84 -40.77
C SER A 414 3.62 14.33 -40.49
N ASP A 415 2.82 14.52 -41.54
CA ASP A 415 1.50 15.15 -41.42
C ASP A 415 0.42 14.12 -41.10
N LYS A 416 -0.65 14.56 -40.44
CA LYS A 416 -1.84 13.72 -40.18
C LYS A 416 -3.12 14.44 -40.58
N VAL A 417 -4.06 13.66 -41.11
CA VAL A 417 -5.45 14.06 -41.35
C VAL A 417 -6.38 12.94 -40.88
N VAL A 418 -7.57 13.30 -40.39
CA VAL A 418 -8.57 12.36 -39.88
C VAL A 418 -9.83 12.50 -40.71
N ALA A 419 -10.30 11.39 -41.27
CA ALA A 419 -11.62 11.27 -41.86
C ALA A 419 -12.61 10.79 -40.79
N THR A 420 -13.74 11.50 -40.66
CA THR A 420 -14.79 11.20 -39.67
C THR A 420 -16.15 11.08 -40.34
N LYS A 421 -16.91 10.07 -39.97
CA LYS A 421 -18.27 9.80 -40.44
C LYS A 421 -19.30 10.35 -39.45
N SER A 422 -20.20 11.19 -39.94
CA SER A 422 -21.36 11.68 -39.18
C SER A 422 -22.64 11.29 -39.94
N GLY A 423 -23.37 10.32 -39.39
CA GLY A 423 -24.49 9.68 -40.09
C GLY A 423 -24.04 8.99 -41.37
N SER A 424 -24.53 9.48 -42.51
CA SER A 424 -24.18 8.97 -43.85
C SER A 424 -23.08 9.77 -44.55
N SER A 425 -22.53 10.81 -43.92
CA SER A 425 -21.59 11.75 -44.55
C SER A 425 -20.21 11.69 -43.92
N TRP A 426 -19.16 11.82 -44.73
CA TRP A 426 -17.76 11.89 -44.29
C TRP A 426 -17.19 13.32 -44.42
N SER A 427 -16.33 13.70 -43.48
CA SER A 427 -15.56 14.95 -43.48
C SER A 427 -14.08 14.69 -43.15
N LEU A 428 -13.19 15.63 -43.48
CA LEU A 428 -11.74 15.53 -43.26
C LEU A 428 -11.24 16.70 -42.40
N THR A 429 -10.49 16.40 -41.33
CA THR A 429 -9.92 17.40 -40.41
C THR A 429 -8.44 17.09 -40.09
N PRO A 430 -7.51 18.07 -40.16
CA PRO A 430 -7.68 19.36 -40.83
C PRO A 430 -7.82 19.19 -42.35
N THR A 431 -8.31 20.22 -43.03
CA THR A 431 -8.22 20.29 -44.49
C THR A 431 -6.75 20.50 -44.89
N LYS A 432 -6.27 19.72 -45.88
CA LYS A 432 -4.88 19.77 -46.37
C LYS A 432 -4.87 19.90 -47.88
N SER A 433 -4.08 20.84 -48.41
CA SER A 433 -3.95 21.03 -49.86
C SER A 433 -3.48 19.74 -50.54
N GLY A 434 -4.09 19.42 -51.69
CA GLY A 434 -3.85 18.16 -52.42
C GLY A 434 -4.54 16.93 -51.82
N VAL A 435 -5.23 17.03 -50.68
CA VAL A 435 -6.00 15.94 -50.07
C VAL A 435 -7.50 16.25 -50.13
N SER A 436 -8.29 15.33 -50.66
CA SER A 436 -9.75 15.41 -50.71
C SER A 436 -10.39 14.15 -50.13
N ILE A 437 -11.67 14.23 -49.76
CA ILE A 437 -12.48 13.09 -49.31
C ILE A 437 -13.78 13.05 -50.11
N ASP A 438 -14.19 11.85 -50.53
CA ASP A 438 -15.54 11.65 -51.05
C ASP A 438 -16.54 11.60 -49.88
N GLY A 439 -17.51 12.52 -49.90
CA GLY A 439 -18.42 12.73 -48.77
C GLY A 439 -19.39 11.59 -48.47
N VAL A 440 -19.52 10.58 -49.35
CA VAL A 440 -20.46 9.45 -49.18
C VAL A 440 -19.72 8.15 -48.84
N SER A 441 -18.68 7.83 -49.60
CA SER A 441 -17.87 6.62 -49.42
C SER A 441 -16.76 6.78 -48.38
N GLY A 442 -16.34 8.01 -48.08
CA GLY A 442 -15.22 8.30 -47.17
C GLY A 442 -13.84 8.03 -47.77
N VAL A 443 -13.75 7.72 -49.07
CA VAL A 443 -12.47 7.50 -49.75
C VAL A 443 -11.68 8.81 -49.77
N VAL A 444 -10.50 8.80 -49.15
CA VAL A 444 -9.58 9.94 -49.13
C VAL A 444 -8.61 9.81 -50.31
N THR A 445 -8.48 10.86 -51.12
CA THR A 445 -7.54 10.92 -52.24
C THR A 445 -6.44 11.93 -51.95
N ILE A 446 -5.19 11.47 -51.99
CA ILE A 446 -3.98 12.25 -51.72
C ILE A 446 -3.23 12.40 -53.05
N SER A 447 -3.28 13.59 -53.63
CA SER A 447 -2.65 13.90 -54.91
C SER A 447 -1.14 14.12 -54.76
N HIS A 448 -0.37 13.94 -55.83
CA HIS A 448 1.10 14.17 -55.92
C HIS A 448 1.59 15.55 -55.45
N ASN A 449 0.70 16.53 -55.23
CA ASN A 449 1.03 17.86 -54.72
C ASN A 449 0.76 18.02 -53.20
N ALA A 450 0.23 17.00 -52.53
CA ALA A 450 -0.04 17.01 -51.08
C ALA A 450 1.24 16.84 -50.23
N ALA A 451 2.26 16.19 -50.79
CA ALA A 451 3.60 15.98 -50.24
C ALA A 451 4.58 15.66 -51.38
N SER A 452 5.87 15.55 -51.07
CA SER A 452 6.89 15.12 -52.04
C SER A 452 6.66 13.67 -52.52
N ALA A 453 7.08 13.37 -53.75
CA ALA A 453 7.07 11.99 -54.22
C ALA A 453 7.98 11.10 -53.34
N GLY A 454 7.54 9.86 -53.11
CA GLY A 454 8.21 8.92 -52.17
C GLY A 454 7.74 9.04 -50.71
N THR A 455 7.02 10.11 -50.33
CA THR A 455 6.41 10.23 -48.99
C THR A 455 5.50 9.03 -48.72
N GLN A 456 5.69 8.39 -47.56
CA GLN A 456 4.89 7.25 -47.13
C GLN A 456 3.50 7.70 -46.65
N VAL A 457 2.47 7.01 -47.14
CA VAL A 457 1.09 7.13 -46.69
C VAL A 457 0.68 5.83 -45.99
N SER A 458 0.12 5.93 -44.79
CA SER A 458 -0.48 4.82 -44.06
C SER A 458 -1.71 5.27 -43.29
N ALA A 459 -2.60 4.34 -42.91
CA ALA A 459 -3.82 4.68 -42.20
C ALA A 459 -4.27 3.61 -41.19
N THR A 460 -5.00 4.05 -40.17
CA THR A 460 -5.68 3.22 -39.16
C THR A 460 -7.16 3.61 -39.05
N ALA A 461 -8.01 2.71 -38.53
CA ALA A 461 -9.45 2.93 -38.39
C ALA A 461 -9.96 2.65 -36.95
N LYS A 462 -11.13 3.21 -36.62
CA LYS A 462 -11.95 2.89 -35.44
C LYS A 462 -13.44 2.89 -35.76
N HIS A 463 -14.21 2.26 -34.88
CA HIS A 463 -15.66 2.37 -34.79
C HIS A 463 -16.04 2.65 -33.33
N GLY A 464 -16.78 3.74 -33.07
CA GLY A 464 -17.28 4.07 -31.73
C GLY A 464 -16.20 3.99 -30.63
N ASN A 465 -16.35 3.02 -29.72
CA ASN A 465 -15.43 2.76 -28.61
C ASN A 465 -14.45 1.58 -28.84
N SER A 466 -14.25 1.14 -30.09
CA SER A 466 -13.34 0.05 -30.44
C SER A 466 -11.87 0.36 -30.17
N GLU A 467 -11.03 -0.68 -30.20
CA GLU A 467 -9.59 -0.49 -30.36
C GLU A 467 -9.25 0.12 -31.73
N VAL A 468 -8.02 0.63 -31.87
CA VAL A 468 -7.45 1.01 -33.17
C VAL A 468 -7.27 -0.24 -34.03
N SER A 469 -7.57 -0.17 -35.32
CA SER A 469 -7.21 -1.21 -36.28
C SER A 469 -5.69 -1.40 -36.34
N ALA A 470 -5.24 -2.54 -36.90
CA ALA A 470 -3.88 -2.62 -37.42
C ALA A 470 -3.63 -1.50 -38.44
N SER A 471 -2.40 -0.98 -38.51
CA SER A 471 -2.01 0.00 -39.53
C SER A 471 -1.99 -0.63 -40.92
N SER A 472 -2.37 0.13 -41.94
CA SER A 472 -2.20 -0.26 -43.32
C SER A 472 -0.71 -0.44 -43.65
N THR A 473 -0.41 -1.27 -44.65
CA THR A 473 0.93 -1.27 -45.25
C THR A 473 1.22 0.13 -45.81
N PRO A 474 2.37 0.77 -45.48
CA PRO A 474 2.72 2.06 -46.05
C PRO A 474 2.89 1.99 -47.56
N VAL A 475 2.47 3.05 -48.27
CA VAL A 475 2.58 3.18 -49.72
C VAL A 475 3.19 4.52 -50.08
N SER A 476 4.14 4.53 -51.01
CA SER A 476 4.79 5.74 -51.52
C SER A 476 3.86 6.58 -52.41
N LEU A 477 3.80 7.88 -52.16
CA LEU A 477 3.14 8.85 -53.05
C LEU A 477 3.87 8.94 -54.40
N PRO A 478 3.21 8.75 -55.56
CA PRO A 478 3.88 8.73 -56.87
C PRO A 478 4.16 10.14 -57.42
N SER A 479 5.23 10.27 -58.21
CA SER A 479 5.53 11.47 -58.99
C SER A 479 4.54 11.67 -60.14
N LYS A 480 4.13 12.91 -60.42
CA LYS A 480 3.44 13.23 -61.67
C LYS A 480 4.40 13.13 -62.85
N ARG A 481 4.17 12.20 -63.78
CA ARG A 481 4.93 12.18 -65.06
C ARG A 481 4.44 13.30 -65.97
N TYR A 482 5.36 14.18 -66.35
CA TYR A 482 5.14 15.12 -67.45
C TYR A 482 5.50 14.42 -68.76
N TYR A 483 4.53 14.22 -69.64
CA TYR A 483 4.83 13.95 -71.04
C TYR A 483 5.20 15.27 -71.70
N PRO A 484 6.44 15.48 -72.18
CA PRO A 484 6.75 16.67 -72.95
C PRO A 484 5.91 16.63 -74.24
N ILE A 485 5.05 17.63 -74.40
CA ILE A 485 4.47 17.95 -75.70
C ILE A 485 5.66 18.36 -76.59
N PRO A 486 5.90 17.71 -77.74
CA PRO A 486 7.01 18.10 -78.61
C PRO A 486 6.77 19.51 -79.15
N ASP A 487 7.81 20.36 -79.08
CA ASP A 487 7.75 21.76 -79.50
C ASP A 487 7.59 21.90 -81.03
N SER A 488 6.34 21.86 -81.49
CA SER A 488 5.96 22.49 -82.76
C SER A 488 4.58 23.13 -82.63
N TYR A 489 4.53 24.39 -82.20
CA TYR A 489 3.95 25.53 -82.94
C TYR A 489 4.28 26.82 -82.19
N ASN A 490 5.22 27.59 -82.73
CA ASN A 490 5.69 28.86 -82.15
C ASN A 490 4.83 30.04 -82.64
N VAL A 491 4.23 30.81 -81.74
CA VAL A 491 3.93 32.23 -81.98
C VAL A 491 4.29 33.06 -80.74
N THR A 492 5.17 34.02 -80.95
CA THR A 492 5.73 34.98 -80.00
C THR A 492 4.69 35.99 -79.49
N SER A 493 4.74 36.37 -78.21
CA SER A 493 4.85 37.79 -77.78
C SER A 493 5.05 37.98 -76.27
N GLN A 494 5.83 39.01 -75.96
CA GLN A 494 6.52 39.37 -74.72
C GLN A 494 5.66 39.72 -73.47
N PRO A 495 6.28 39.90 -72.27
CA PRO A 495 5.62 39.89 -70.97
C PRO A 495 5.21 41.29 -70.47
N SER A 496 4.36 41.34 -69.43
CA SER A 496 4.47 42.27 -68.27
C SER A 496 3.42 42.01 -67.19
N THR A 497 3.87 42.01 -65.94
CA THR A 497 3.15 42.37 -64.71
C THR A 497 4.09 43.37 -64.01
N PRO A 498 3.64 44.36 -63.19
CA PRO A 498 2.42 44.30 -62.38
C PRO A 498 1.67 45.64 -62.17
N THR A 499 0.73 45.63 -61.21
CA THR A 499 0.34 46.72 -60.27
C THR A 499 -1.14 47.12 -60.34
N GLN A 500 -1.83 46.93 -59.21
CA GLN A 500 -3.19 47.42 -58.90
C GLN A 500 -3.08 48.85 -58.31
N PRO A 501 -4.08 49.73 -58.47
CA PRO A 501 -4.95 50.04 -57.33
C PRO A 501 -6.44 50.17 -57.71
N ASP A 502 -7.25 50.62 -56.74
CA ASP A 502 -8.68 50.29 -56.55
C ASP A 502 -9.67 51.46 -56.83
N GLN A 503 -10.96 51.13 -56.90
CA GLN A 503 -12.19 51.94 -56.67
C GLN A 503 -13.03 52.58 -57.81
N GLY A 504 -14.31 52.19 -57.83
CA GLY A 504 -15.50 52.98 -58.21
C GLY A 504 -16.13 52.69 -59.60
N ALA A 505 -17.46 52.59 -59.77
CA ALA A 505 -18.60 52.52 -58.82
C ALA A 505 -19.92 52.10 -59.54
N THR A 506 -20.90 51.51 -58.80
CA THR A 506 -22.38 51.49 -59.05
C THR A 506 -22.92 50.83 -60.35
N GLU A 507 -24.13 50.22 -60.44
CA GLU A 507 -25.41 50.40 -59.72
C GLU A 507 -26.15 49.09 -59.30
N THR A 508 -27.11 49.22 -58.36
CA THR A 508 -28.11 48.26 -57.81
C THR A 508 -29.40 48.20 -58.69
N PRO A 509 -30.61 47.64 -58.32
CA PRO A 509 -31.13 46.94 -57.11
C PRO A 509 -31.76 45.54 -57.42
N THR A 510 -32.39 44.73 -56.55
CA THR A 510 -33.51 45.01 -55.60
C THR A 510 -33.74 43.86 -54.60
N ALA A 511 -34.12 44.19 -53.36
CA ALA A 511 -34.64 43.27 -52.33
C ALA A 511 -36.19 43.37 -52.23
N PRO A 512 -36.93 42.72 -51.28
CA PRO A 512 -36.86 43.11 -49.86
C PRO A 512 -37.04 41.98 -48.81
N SER A 513 -36.57 42.23 -47.58
CA SER A 513 -37.00 41.58 -46.33
C SER A 513 -38.38 42.13 -45.89
N GLU A 514 -39.11 41.70 -44.85
CA GLU A 514 -38.84 41.46 -43.40
C GLU A 514 -40.23 41.11 -42.75
N PRO A 515 -40.47 41.05 -41.42
CA PRO A 515 -39.65 40.73 -40.23
C PRO A 515 -40.30 39.65 -39.32
N ALA A 516 -39.71 39.37 -38.14
CA ALA A 516 -40.24 38.48 -37.09
C ALA A 516 -40.88 39.24 -35.90
N PRO A 517 -41.66 38.56 -35.04
CA PRO A 517 -41.54 38.78 -33.58
C PRO A 517 -41.64 37.49 -32.70
N GLN A 518 -41.42 37.67 -31.39
CA GLN A 518 -41.15 36.62 -30.38
C GLN A 518 -42.35 36.39 -29.38
N PRO A 519 -42.22 35.76 -28.18
CA PRO A 519 -42.80 34.46 -27.80
C PRO A 519 -43.99 34.47 -26.80
N SER A 520 -44.61 33.31 -26.49
CA SER A 520 -45.23 32.95 -25.18
C SER A 520 -45.73 31.48 -25.07
N GLN A 521 -45.83 30.94 -23.84
CA GLN A 521 -46.38 29.62 -23.43
C GLN A 521 -47.68 29.85 -22.58
N PRO A 522 -48.61 28.85 -22.35
CA PRO A 522 -48.47 27.87 -21.25
C PRO A 522 -49.18 26.49 -21.46
N THR A 523 -49.44 25.78 -20.36
CA THR A 523 -49.54 24.31 -20.08
C THR A 523 -50.85 23.49 -20.31
N ALA A 524 -50.65 22.22 -20.70
CA ALA A 524 -51.10 20.93 -20.12
C ALA A 524 -52.57 20.39 -20.13
N SER A 525 -52.75 19.23 -20.81
CA SER A 525 -53.46 17.98 -20.41
C SER A 525 -53.36 16.95 -21.57
N GLY A 526 -53.54 15.62 -21.46
CA GLY A 526 -53.81 14.68 -20.34
C GLY A 526 -53.54 13.19 -20.74
N GLN A 527 -54.09 12.20 -20.02
CA GLN A 527 -53.97 10.73 -20.26
C GLN A 527 -55.29 10.01 -19.87
N PRO A 528 -55.53 8.68 -20.05
CA PRO A 528 -54.95 7.64 -20.94
C PRO A 528 -56.02 6.76 -21.69
N ALA A 529 -55.60 5.90 -22.65
CA ALA A 529 -56.22 4.58 -22.91
C ALA A 529 -55.38 3.68 -23.85
N SER A 530 -55.32 2.37 -23.54
CA SER A 530 -54.95 1.27 -24.48
C SER A 530 -56.21 0.47 -24.85
N PRO A 531 -56.19 -0.42 -25.88
CA PRO A 531 -56.01 -1.85 -25.55
C PRO A 531 -55.33 -2.76 -26.60
N ALA A 532 -54.67 -3.79 -26.06
CA ALA A 532 -54.45 -5.20 -26.47
C ALA A 532 -54.55 -5.73 -27.94
N PRO A 533 -53.66 -6.67 -28.34
CA PRO A 533 -53.80 -7.55 -29.51
C PRO A 533 -54.28 -8.99 -29.17
N ALA A 534 -54.72 -9.75 -30.19
CA ALA A 534 -55.07 -11.18 -30.13
C ALA A 534 -54.85 -11.86 -31.54
N PRO A 535 -54.96 -13.19 -31.73
CA PRO A 535 -53.79 -14.08 -31.68
C PRO A 535 -53.68 -15.06 -32.89
N THR A 536 -52.90 -16.16 -32.72
CA THR A 536 -52.77 -17.36 -33.62
C THR A 536 -51.92 -17.18 -34.90
N GLN A 537 -51.17 -18.15 -35.45
CA GLN A 537 -51.08 -19.61 -35.24
C GLN A 537 -49.68 -20.18 -35.66
N ALA A 538 -49.26 -21.35 -35.13
CA ALA A 538 -48.06 -22.13 -35.51
C ALA A 538 -48.41 -23.19 -36.62
N PRO A 539 -47.60 -24.22 -37.01
CA PRO A 539 -46.23 -24.67 -36.63
C PRO A 539 -45.31 -24.92 -37.89
N ARG A 540 -44.15 -25.61 -37.91
CA ARG A 540 -43.90 -27.05 -37.66
C ARG A 540 -42.43 -27.47 -37.97
N ALA A 541 -41.91 -28.48 -37.23
CA ALA A 541 -40.93 -29.52 -37.65
C ALA A 541 -39.51 -29.13 -38.16
N ALA A 542 -38.44 -29.93 -37.97
CA ALA A 542 -38.18 -31.08 -37.09
C ALA A 542 -36.67 -31.43 -37.09
N ALA A 543 -36.28 -32.34 -36.18
CA ALA A 543 -35.12 -33.25 -36.28
C ALA A 543 -33.67 -32.71 -36.23
N SER A 544 -33.04 -32.92 -35.07
CA SER A 544 -31.63 -33.33 -34.93
C SER A 544 -31.41 -34.74 -35.56
N PRO A 545 -30.19 -35.35 -35.57
CA PRO A 545 -28.87 -34.88 -35.15
C PRO A 545 -27.76 -35.13 -36.21
N SER A 546 -26.51 -34.71 -35.94
CA SER A 546 -25.31 -35.44 -36.42
C SER A 546 -24.04 -35.09 -35.65
N VAL A 547 -23.31 -36.15 -35.32
CA VAL A 547 -22.00 -36.22 -34.68
C VAL A 547 -20.85 -35.67 -35.55
N SER A 548 -19.79 -35.18 -34.87
CA SER A 548 -18.36 -35.27 -35.22
C SER A 548 -17.91 -34.97 -36.67
N SER A 549 -16.96 -34.06 -36.94
CA SER A 549 -15.63 -34.02 -36.31
C SER A 549 -14.77 -32.81 -36.76
N THR A 550 -13.65 -32.60 -36.06
CA THR A 550 -12.43 -31.91 -36.54
C THR A 550 -12.49 -30.37 -36.67
N SER A 551 -12.40 -29.68 -35.54
CA SER A 551 -11.88 -28.30 -35.50
C SER A 551 -10.37 -28.32 -35.22
N THR A 552 -9.56 -27.87 -36.17
CA THR A 552 -8.12 -27.67 -36.00
C THR A 552 -7.88 -26.64 -34.90
N GLN A 553 -7.25 -27.05 -33.80
CA GLN A 553 -7.05 -26.20 -32.62
C GLN A 553 -5.91 -25.22 -32.88
N ALA A 554 -6.18 -23.92 -32.78
CA ALA A 554 -5.12 -22.91 -32.60
C ALA A 554 -4.35 -23.21 -31.30
N PRO A 555 -3.04 -22.94 -31.22
CA PRO A 555 -2.21 -23.47 -30.14
C PRO A 555 -2.73 -23.01 -28.77
N ALA A 556 -3.10 -23.98 -27.93
CA ALA A 556 -3.33 -23.72 -26.53
C ALA A 556 -2.02 -23.19 -25.91
N GLN A 557 -2.10 -22.17 -25.05
CA GLN A 557 -0.97 -21.85 -24.19
C GLN A 557 -0.68 -23.08 -23.33
N GLU A 558 0.56 -23.53 -23.36
CA GLU A 558 1.02 -24.74 -22.68
C GLU A 558 0.93 -24.51 -21.16
N GLN A 559 -0.16 -25.01 -20.56
CA GLN A 559 -0.44 -24.80 -19.15
C GLN A 559 0.47 -25.70 -18.32
N VAL A 560 1.39 -25.08 -17.59
CA VAL A 560 2.40 -25.75 -16.74
C VAL A 560 1.73 -26.78 -15.80
N ASP A 561 2.08 -28.05 -15.96
CA ASP A 561 1.45 -29.16 -15.22
C ASP A 561 1.89 -29.20 -13.75
N LYS A 562 1.03 -28.67 -12.87
CA LYS A 562 1.30 -28.60 -11.43
C LYS A 562 0.97 -29.88 -10.65
N SER A 563 0.73 -31.02 -11.31
CA SER A 563 0.24 -32.24 -10.66
C SER A 563 1.21 -32.79 -9.61
N GLU A 564 2.52 -32.78 -9.87
CA GLU A 564 3.55 -33.20 -8.91
C GLU A 564 3.56 -32.28 -7.67
N LEU A 565 3.51 -30.96 -7.87
CA LEU A 565 3.45 -30.00 -6.77
C LEU A 565 2.19 -30.19 -5.92
N ARG A 566 1.03 -30.49 -6.53
CA ARG A 566 -0.21 -30.79 -5.78
C ARG A 566 -0.04 -32.01 -4.86
N ALA A 567 0.50 -33.10 -5.37
CA ALA A 567 0.70 -34.33 -4.60
C ALA A 567 1.63 -34.10 -3.41
N LEU A 568 2.79 -33.46 -3.63
CA LEU A 568 3.77 -33.19 -2.58
C LEU A 568 3.26 -32.18 -1.54
N THR A 569 2.49 -31.17 -1.96
CA THR A 569 1.85 -30.21 -1.05
C THR A 569 0.84 -30.90 -0.12
N GLN A 570 0.08 -31.87 -0.64
CA GLN A 570 -0.84 -32.68 0.18
C GLN A 570 -0.12 -33.60 1.15
N GLU A 571 1.00 -34.22 0.74
CA GLU A 571 1.84 -35.03 1.62
C GLU A 571 2.43 -34.19 2.77
N LEU A 572 2.89 -32.97 2.47
CA LEU A 572 3.45 -32.04 3.45
C LEU A 572 2.40 -31.58 4.47
N ASP A 573 1.18 -31.22 4.03
CA ASP A 573 0.06 -30.89 4.92
C ASP A 573 -0.28 -32.06 5.86
N GLN A 574 -0.38 -33.28 5.31
CA GLN A 574 -0.71 -34.47 6.09
C GLN A 574 0.37 -34.78 7.15
N ARG A 575 1.65 -34.63 6.80
CA ARG A 575 2.78 -34.84 7.71
C ARG A 575 2.83 -33.76 8.81
N LEU A 576 2.58 -32.50 8.47
CA LEU A 576 2.48 -31.40 9.43
C LEU A 576 1.30 -31.57 10.40
N LYS A 577 0.16 -32.05 9.89
CA LYS A 577 -1.04 -32.33 10.69
C LYS A 577 -0.84 -33.47 11.69
N ALA A 578 -0.08 -34.50 11.31
CA ALA A 578 0.33 -35.58 12.22
C ALA A 578 1.30 -35.10 13.33
N LEU A 579 1.96 -33.97 13.12
CA LEU A 579 2.92 -33.35 14.05
C LEU A 579 2.36 -32.11 14.76
N ALA A 580 1.05 -31.82 14.65
CA ALA A 580 0.46 -30.56 15.13
C ALA A 580 0.57 -30.33 16.65
N THR A 581 0.83 -31.37 17.46
CA THR A 581 1.06 -31.30 18.91
C THR A 581 2.54 -31.24 19.29
N VAL A 582 3.45 -31.29 18.31
CA VAL A 582 4.90 -31.25 18.50
C VAL A 582 5.40 -29.84 18.20
N SER A 583 6.05 -29.20 19.18
CA SER A 583 6.75 -27.93 18.96
C SER A 583 8.17 -28.21 18.47
N ASN A 584 8.47 -27.88 17.21
CA ASN A 584 9.79 -28.07 16.62
C ASN A 584 9.99 -27.04 15.48
N PRO A 585 11.10 -26.29 15.43
CA PRO A 585 11.33 -25.29 14.38
C PRO A 585 11.32 -25.86 12.96
N LYS A 586 11.63 -27.15 12.77
CA LYS A 586 11.48 -27.84 11.47
C LYS A 586 10.03 -27.88 10.98
N ILE A 587 9.06 -27.98 11.91
CA ILE A 587 7.62 -27.99 11.61
C ILE A 587 7.18 -26.59 11.17
N ASP A 588 7.64 -25.54 11.82
CA ASP A 588 7.25 -24.16 11.49
C ASP A 588 7.85 -23.68 10.17
N ALA A 589 9.11 -24.04 9.88
CA ALA A 589 9.71 -23.83 8.55
C ALA A 589 8.92 -24.58 7.45
N ALA A 590 8.52 -25.82 7.70
CA ALA A 590 7.72 -26.60 6.77
C ALA A 590 6.28 -26.05 6.58
N LYS A 591 5.67 -25.43 7.59
CA LYS A 591 4.38 -24.71 7.44
C LYS A 591 4.50 -23.51 6.49
N ALA A 592 5.62 -22.78 6.51
CA ALA A 592 5.85 -21.69 5.57
C ALA A 592 5.96 -22.21 4.12
N VAL A 593 6.77 -23.26 3.91
CA VAL A 593 6.89 -23.93 2.60
C VAL A 593 5.54 -24.45 2.10
N LEU A 594 4.69 -25.00 2.99
CA LEU A 594 3.34 -25.43 2.63
C LEU A 594 2.47 -24.27 2.12
N LEU A 595 2.50 -23.12 2.79
CA LEU A 595 1.72 -21.94 2.42
C LEU A 595 2.15 -21.38 1.05
N ASP A 596 3.46 -21.33 0.79
CA ASP A 596 4.00 -20.86 -0.49
C ASP A 596 3.70 -21.87 -1.63
N ALA A 597 3.75 -23.18 -1.36
CA ALA A 597 3.37 -24.19 -2.33
C ALA A 597 1.87 -24.12 -2.70
N GLN A 598 0.99 -23.89 -1.72
CA GLN A 598 -0.45 -23.64 -1.97
C GLN A 598 -0.65 -22.39 -2.86
N LYS A 599 0.07 -21.31 -2.59
CA LYS A 599 0.04 -20.08 -3.41
C LYS A 599 0.55 -20.30 -4.83
N ALA A 600 1.63 -21.05 -5.01
CA ALA A 600 2.16 -21.43 -6.32
C ALA A 600 1.17 -22.29 -7.13
N LEU A 601 0.36 -23.13 -6.47
CA LEU A 601 -0.70 -23.92 -7.13
C LEU A 601 -1.81 -23.04 -7.70
N GLU A 602 -2.15 -21.93 -7.03
CA GLU A 602 -3.17 -20.97 -7.44
C GLU A 602 -2.70 -19.98 -8.52
N ASP A 603 -1.40 -19.72 -8.65
CA ASP A 603 -0.86 -18.73 -9.59
C ASP A 603 -0.94 -19.15 -11.06
N SER A 604 -1.85 -18.55 -11.84
CA SER A 604 -2.00 -18.82 -13.28
C SER A 604 -0.79 -18.42 -14.15
N ALA A 605 0.18 -17.67 -13.63
CA ALA A 605 1.39 -17.24 -14.34
C ALA A 605 2.66 -18.05 -13.97
N LEU A 606 2.52 -19.11 -13.17
CA LEU A 606 3.65 -19.96 -12.74
C LEU A 606 4.40 -20.57 -13.94
N THR A 607 5.71 -20.35 -14.02
CA THR A 607 6.59 -20.90 -15.06
C THR A 607 7.04 -22.33 -14.73
N GLU A 608 7.48 -23.11 -15.72
CA GLU A 608 8.03 -24.47 -15.48
C GLU A 608 9.20 -24.47 -14.50
N GLN A 609 10.09 -23.48 -14.58
CA GLN A 609 11.21 -23.34 -13.66
C GLN A 609 10.72 -23.03 -12.23
N GLY A 610 9.75 -22.13 -12.08
CA GLY A 610 9.12 -21.85 -10.79
C GLY A 610 8.40 -23.07 -10.20
N LEU A 611 7.76 -23.89 -11.03
CA LEU A 611 7.19 -25.16 -10.64
C LEU A 611 8.27 -26.13 -10.12
N ARG A 612 9.38 -26.30 -10.84
CA ARG A 612 10.49 -27.18 -10.42
C ARG A 612 11.08 -26.75 -9.06
N THR A 613 11.33 -25.45 -8.88
CA THR A 613 11.85 -24.91 -7.60
C THR A 613 10.86 -25.09 -6.44
N ALA A 614 9.56 -24.91 -6.68
CA ALA A 614 8.54 -25.18 -5.67
C ALA A 614 8.47 -26.68 -5.30
N VAL A 615 8.52 -27.57 -6.29
CA VAL A 615 8.58 -29.04 -6.10
C VAL A 615 9.79 -29.44 -5.26
N GLU A 616 10.97 -28.88 -5.55
CA GLU A 616 12.21 -29.18 -4.84
C GLU A 616 12.20 -28.65 -3.39
N SER A 617 11.61 -27.46 -3.17
CA SER A 617 11.43 -26.88 -1.84
C SER A 617 10.48 -27.72 -0.96
N VAL A 618 9.38 -28.22 -1.51
CA VAL A 618 8.44 -29.11 -0.79
C VAL A 618 9.10 -30.48 -0.50
N LYS A 619 9.91 -31.02 -1.42
CA LYS A 619 10.71 -32.24 -1.17
C LYS A 619 11.71 -32.03 -0.04
N ALA A 620 12.45 -30.92 -0.02
CA ALA A 620 13.39 -30.59 1.04
C ALA A 620 12.70 -30.42 2.42
N ALA A 621 11.49 -29.83 2.45
CA ALA A 621 10.69 -29.72 3.66
C ALA A 621 10.20 -31.09 4.18
N LEU A 622 9.71 -31.96 3.28
CA LEU A 622 9.33 -33.34 3.61
C LEU A 622 10.51 -34.16 4.15
N ASP A 623 11.68 -34.02 3.55
CA ASP A 623 12.91 -34.69 3.98
C ASP A 623 13.39 -34.18 5.35
N SER A 624 13.33 -32.88 5.61
CA SER A 624 13.65 -32.31 6.94
C SER A 624 12.76 -32.87 8.06
N LEU A 625 11.50 -33.19 7.73
CA LEU A 625 10.52 -33.81 8.64
C LEU A 625 10.66 -35.34 8.76
N LYS A 626 11.64 -35.99 8.13
CA LYS A 626 11.83 -37.45 8.24
C LYS A 626 12.17 -37.90 9.66
N ASP A 627 13.03 -37.16 10.35
CA ASP A 627 13.52 -37.52 11.70
C ASP A 627 12.60 -37.05 12.85
N VAL A 628 11.56 -36.28 12.54
CA VAL A 628 10.63 -35.75 13.55
C VAL A 628 9.58 -36.82 13.87
N LYS A 629 9.81 -37.57 14.97
CA LYS A 629 8.84 -38.56 15.45
C LYS A 629 7.55 -37.89 15.94
N ALA A 630 6.41 -38.39 15.48
CA ALA A 630 5.13 -38.10 16.12
C ALA A 630 5.09 -38.74 17.52
N ASN A 631 4.61 -38.01 18.52
CA ASN A 631 4.34 -38.59 19.82
C ASN A 631 3.21 -39.61 19.69
N ALA A 632 3.53 -40.89 19.87
CA ALA A 632 2.51 -41.92 20.10
C ALA A 632 1.78 -41.57 21.40
N SER A 633 0.46 -41.34 21.31
CA SER A 633 -0.37 -41.13 22.49
C SER A 633 -0.64 -42.47 23.14
N ASP A 634 0.22 -42.88 24.08
CA ASP A 634 0.01 -44.08 24.89
C ASP A 634 -1.19 -43.88 25.81
N SER A 635 -2.32 -44.41 25.36
CA SER A 635 -3.51 -44.60 26.19
C SER A 635 -3.54 -46.02 26.75
N LYS A 636 -3.70 -46.13 28.08
CA LYS A 636 -4.26 -47.27 28.84
C LYS A 636 -3.27 -48.40 29.25
N PRO A 637 -3.52 -49.11 30.38
CA PRO A 637 -3.96 -48.69 31.72
C PRO A 637 -2.94 -49.10 32.82
N ALA A 638 -3.24 -48.78 34.08
CA ALA A 638 -2.46 -49.23 35.23
C ALA A 638 -2.40 -50.76 35.40
N GLN A 639 -1.21 -51.28 35.73
CA GLN A 639 -1.09 -52.48 36.57
C GLN A 639 0.18 -52.44 37.45
N ASP A 640 0.30 -53.44 38.32
CA ASP A 640 0.83 -53.34 39.67
C ASP A 640 2.27 -53.89 39.82
N LYS A 641 2.99 -53.37 40.84
CA LYS A 641 4.05 -54.02 41.63
C LYS A 641 5.47 -54.34 41.09
N LYS A 642 6.42 -53.86 41.91
CA LYS A 642 7.59 -54.53 42.54
C LYS A 642 9.03 -54.30 42.04
N ASP A 643 9.79 -53.69 42.97
CA ASP A 643 11.07 -54.15 43.52
C ASP A 643 12.25 -54.49 42.58
N ALA A 644 13.16 -53.53 42.42
CA ALA A 644 14.59 -53.77 42.64
C ALA A 644 15.25 -52.47 43.15
N LYS A 645 16.27 -52.60 44.01
CA LYS A 645 16.84 -51.51 44.82
C LYS A 645 18.35 -51.39 44.53
N GLN A 646 18.90 -50.22 44.86
CA GLN A 646 20.31 -49.97 45.21
C GLN A 646 21.24 -49.65 44.01
N GLY A 647 22.13 -48.65 44.07
CA GLY A 647 22.58 -47.88 45.25
C GLY A 647 22.89 -46.40 45.03
N THR A 648 22.93 -45.71 46.17
CA THR A 648 23.71 -44.51 46.53
C THR A 648 25.20 -44.62 46.17
N GLU A 649 26.05 -43.59 46.15
CA GLU A 649 26.02 -42.13 46.39
C GLU A 649 27.10 -41.54 45.41
N ASP A 650 27.11 -40.27 45.00
CA ASP A 650 27.69 -39.16 45.77
C ASP A 650 27.40 -37.78 45.12
N SER A 651 27.58 -36.70 45.89
CA SER A 651 27.15 -35.33 45.49
C SER A 651 28.24 -34.46 44.87
N LYS A 652 27.91 -33.69 43.81
CA LYS A 652 28.17 -32.24 43.71
C LYS A 652 27.53 -31.56 42.49
N ASP A 653 27.50 -30.23 42.57
CA ASP A 653 27.11 -29.24 41.56
C ASP A 653 25.66 -29.29 41.05
N SER A 654 24.79 -28.70 41.87
CA SER A 654 23.52 -28.11 41.44
C SER A 654 23.60 -26.58 41.51
N ASP A 655 24.58 -25.99 40.83
CA ASP A 655 24.65 -24.53 40.67
C ASP A 655 23.90 -24.07 39.41
N LYS A 656 23.14 -22.99 39.58
CA LYS A 656 21.86 -22.83 38.88
C LYS A 656 21.87 -21.67 37.88
N MET A 657 22.02 -22.04 36.61
CA MET A 657 21.39 -21.37 35.45
C MET A 657 21.57 -19.84 35.38
N THR A 658 22.72 -19.41 34.89
CA THR A 658 22.87 -18.14 34.17
C THR A 658 23.48 -18.43 32.81
N GLU A 659 22.66 -18.54 31.76
CA GLU A 659 23.11 -18.24 30.40
C GLU A 659 21.94 -17.91 29.47
N THR A 660 22.25 -17.21 28.39
CA THR A 660 21.29 -16.60 27.46
C THR A 660 20.71 -17.63 26.49
N ASN A 661 19.53 -17.35 25.94
CA ASN A 661 18.91 -18.17 24.88
C ASN A 661 19.74 -18.10 23.58
N SER A 662 20.80 -18.92 23.49
CA SER A 662 21.59 -19.12 22.28
C SER A 662 20.84 -20.05 21.33
N VAL A 663 20.34 -19.52 20.20
CA VAL A 663 19.74 -20.35 19.16
C VAL A 663 20.80 -21.30 18.59
N PRO A 664 20.55 -22.63 18.50
CA PRO A 664 21.53 -23.56 17.97
C PRO A 664 21.90 -23.22 16.53
N ALA A 665 23.18 -23.30 16.18
CA ALA A 665 23.69 -22.90 14.86
C ALA A 665 23.01 -23.67 13.71
N GLY A 666 22.69 -24.96 13.90
CA GLY A 666 21.91 -25.74 12.92
C GLY A 666 20.49 -25.21 12.66
N VAL A 667 19.87 -24.51 13.62
CA VAL A 667 18.58 -23.83 13.41
C VAL A 667 18.76 -22.58 12.54
N ILE A 668 19.88 -21.86 12.71
CA ILE A 668 20.21 -20.68 11.90
C ILE A 668 20.49 -21.10 10.45
N VAL A 669 21.29 -22.16 10.23
CA VAL A 669 21.57 -22.69 8.87
C VAL A 669 20.29 -23.09 8.13
N VAL A 670 19.34 -23.76 8.79
CA VAL A 670 18.04 -24.11 8.18
C VAL A 670 17.21 -22.86 7.87
N GLY A 671 17.23 -21.83 8.72
CA GLY A 671 16.55 -20.56 8.47
C GLY A 671 17.14 -19.79 7.27
N LEU A 672 18.47 -19.80 7.12
CA LEU A 672 19.17 -19.21 5.98
C LEU A 672 18.78 -19.86 4.65
N LEU A 673 18.78 -21.20 4.60
CA LEU A 673 18.40 -21.97 3.42
C LEU A 673 16.94 -21.71 3.00
N ALA A 674 16.02 -21.58 3.96
CA ALA A 674 14.64 -21.21 3.66
C ALA A 674 14.54 -19.80 3.05
N LEU A 675 15.26 -18.82 3.59
CA LEU A 675 15.23 -17.43 3.11
C LEU A 675 15.82 -17.29 1.69
N LEU A 676 16.88 -18.05 1.38
CA LEU A 676 17.49 -18.11 0.05
C LEU A 676 16.52 -18.61 -1.02
N GLY A 677 15.67 -19.60 -0.70
CA GLY A 677 14.59 -20.06 -1.57
C GLY A 677 13.58 -18.95 -1.91
N VAL A 678 13.21 -18.12 -0.92
CA VAL A 678 12.30 -16.99 -1.13
C VAL A 678 12.95 -15.91 -2.01
N ILE A 679 14.22 -15.58 -1.78
CA ILE A 679 14.97 -14.61 -2.61
C ILE A 679 15.07 -15.09 -4.07
N ALA A 680 15.39 -16.37 -4.27
CA ALA A 680 15.47 -16.96 -5.61
C ALA A 680 14.13 -16.89 -6.37
N PHE A 681 13.01 -17.19 -5.70
CA PHE A 681 11.66 -17.05 -6.28
C PHE A 681 11.36 -15.61 -6.73
N TRP A 682 11.71 -14.61 -5.91
CA TRP A 682 11.46 -13.21 -6.22
C TRP A 682 12.39 -12.65 -7.32
N LEU A 683 13.64 -13.08 -7.41
CA LEU A 683 14.54 -12.70 -8.50
C LEU A 683 14.07 -13.24 -9.86
N VAL A 684 13.63 -14.50 -9.90
CA VAL A 684 13.00 -15.11 -11.09
C VAL A 684 11.76 -14.34 -11.51
N ARG A 685 10.92 -13.91 -10.56
CA ARG A 685 9.73 -13.06 -10.83
C ARG A 685 10.09 -11.71 -11.47
N ARG A 686 11.23 -11.11 -11.10
CA ARG A 686 11.68 -9.79 -11.61
C ARG A 686 12.34 -9.86 -12.99
N LYS A 687 12.53 -11.06 -13.58
CA LYS A 687 13.22 -11.29 -14.88
C LYS A 687 14.63 -10.66 -14.96
N LYS A 688 15.29 -10.42 -13.83
CA LYS A 688 16.68 -9.96 -13.77
C LYS A 688 17.61 -11.16 -13.55
N GLU A 689 18.50 -11.45 -14.49
CA GLU A 689 19.74 -12.15 -14.17
C GLU A 689 20.61 -11.18 -13.37
N SER A 690 20.87 -11.47 -12.10
CA SER A 690 21.62 -10.61 -11.19
C SER A 690 22.69 -11.40 -10.45
N GLU A 691 23.76 -10.73 -10.01
CA GLU A 691 24.81 -11.35 -9.18
C GLU A 691 24.22 -11.90 -7.87
N ILE A 692 23.15 -11.30 -7.33
CA ILE A 692 22.43 -11.80 -6.15
C ILE A 692 21.87 -13.22 -6.41
N GLN A 693 21.41 -13.53 -7.63
CA GLN A 693 20.91 -14.87 -7.97
C GLN A 693 22.04 -15.92 -7.95
N GLN A 694 23.22 -15.55 -8.47
CA GLN A 694 24.40 -16.41 -8.45
C GLN A 694 24.91 -16.62 -7.03
N LEU A 695 25.06 -15.54 -6.25
CA LEU A 695 25.49 -15.59 -4.85
C LEU A 695 24.50 -16.34 -3.95
N SER A 696 23.20 -16.19 -4.16
CA SER A 696 22.17 -16.96 -3.45
C SER A 696 22.34 -18.47 -3.71
N THR A 697 22.64 -18.85 -4.95
CA THR A 697 22.89 -20.24 -5.33
C THR A 697 24.18 -20.78 -4.70
N GLU A 698 25.26 -19.98 -4.71
CA GLU A 698 26.55 -20.38 -4.11
C GLU A 698 26.47 -20.46 -2.57
N LEU A 699 25.79 -19.51 -1.92
CA LEU A 699 25.57 -19.51 -0.48
C LEU A 699 24.67 -20.67 -0.04
N THR A 700 23.65 -21.02 -0.83
CA THR A 700 22.84 -22.24 -0.63
C THR A 700 23.72 -23.49 -0.64
N ARG A 701 24.66 -23.58 -1.59
CA ARG A 701 25.61 -24.69 -1.70
C ARG A 701 26.57 -24.76 -0.51
N VAL A 702 27.15 -23.62 -0.09
CA VAL A 702 28.08 -23.57 1.05
C VAL A 702 27.36 -23.93 2.35
N LEU A 703 26.19 -23.34 2.62
CA LEU A 703 25.38 -23.65 3.81
C LEU A 703 24.90 -25.11 3.84
N GLY A 704 24.60 -25.71 2.68
CA GLY A 704 24.27 -27.14 2.57
C GLY A 704 25.43 -28.10 2.81
N GLN A 705 26.68 -27.60 2.86
CA GLN A 705 27.90 -28.37 3.14
C GLN A 705 28.55 -27.98 4.48
N LEU A 706 28.01 -26.95 5.15
CA LEU A 706 28.58 -26.37 6.35
C LEU A 706 28.29 -27.23 7.59
N ASP A 707 29.35 -27.60 8.31
CA ASP A 707 29.23 -28.24 9.62
C ASP A 707 28.74 -27.20 10.65
N ALA A 708 27.43 -27.21 10.89
CA ALA A 708 26.76 -26.23 11.73
C ALA A 708 27.26 -26.23 13.20
N GLU A 709 27.89 -27.30 13.69
CA GLU A 709 28.46 -27.31 15.04
C GLU A 709 29.80 -26.56 15.12
N LYS A 710 30.50 -26.40 13.99
CA LYS A 710 31.78 -25.67 13.88
C LYS A 710 31.63 -24.25 13.32
N ALA A 711 30.48 -23.92 12.75
CA ALA A 711 30.22 -22.62 12.12
C ALA A 711 30.15 -21.47 13.13
N ASP A 712 30.72 -20.31 12.77
CA ASP A 712 30.65 -19.11 13.61
C ASP A 712 29.20 -18.57 13.70
N LYS A 713 28.65 -18.61 14.91
CA LYS A 713 27.27 -18.19 15.21
C LYS A 713 27.02 -16.71 14.88
N LYS A 714 28.02 -15.83 15.01
CA LYS A 714 27.92 -14.40 14.67
C LYS A 714 27.92 -14.21 13.15
N VAL A 715 28.74 -14.97 12.40
CA VAL A 715 28.73 -14.95 10.93
C VAL A 715 27.39 -15.44 10.39
N LEU A 716 26.85 -16.54 10.92
CA LEU A 716 25.52 -17.05 10.55
C LEU A 716 24.38 -16.07 10.87
N ALA A 717 24.43 -15.40 12.04
CA ALA A 717 23.44 -14.38 12.39
C ALA A 717 23.54 -13.13 11.50
N LYS A 718 24.74 -12.71 11.10
CA LYS A 718 24.94 -11.64 10.11
C LYS A 718 24.39 -12.04 8.74
N ALA A 719 24.64 -13.28 8.30
CA ALA A 719 24.07 -13.81 7.05
C ALA A 719 22.54 -13.77 7.05
N GLN A 720 21.91 -14.04 8.20
CA GLN A 720 20.45 -14.08 8.29
C GLN A 720 19.83 -12.68 8.17
N ASN A 721 20.43 -11.68 8.81
CA ASN A 721 19.99 -10.30 8.69
C ASN A 721 20.22 -9.75 7.27
N LEU A 722 21.40 -10.00 6.68
CA LEU A 722 21.73 -9.50 5.34
C LEU A 722 20.85 -10.14 4.25
N LEU A 723 20.53 -11.42 4.36
CA LEU A 723 19.59 -12.07 3.45
C LEU A 723 18.15 -11.56 3.64
N GLN A 724 17.76 -11.17 4.85
CA GLN A 724 16.45 -10.54 5.08
C GLN A 724 16.38 -9.15 4.42
N GLU A 725 17.44 -8.36 4.53
CA GLU A 725 17.57 -7.06 3.84
C GLU A 725 17.57 -7.24 2.31
N THR A 726 18.30 -8.25 1.82
CA THR A 726 18.28 -8.65 0.39
C THR A 726 16.87 -9.06 -0.07
N LEU A 727 16.15 -9.84 0.74
CA LEU A 727 14.78 -10.25 0.43
C LEU A 727 13.83 -9.06 0.35
N ASP A 728 13.97 -8.08 1.24
CA ASP A 728 13.13 -6.89 1.23
C ASP A 728 13.49 -5.95 0.05
N PHE A 729 14.77 -5.82 -0.31
CA PHE A 729 15.20 -5.15 -1.54
C PHE A 729 14.65 -5.79 -2.83
N VAL A 730 14.60 -7.13 -2.92
CA VAL A 730 14.09 -7.79 -4.14
C VAL A 730 12.56 -7.68 -4.25
N LYS A 731 11.83 -7.57 -3.13
CA LYS A 731 10.38 -7.23 -3.14
C LYS A 731 10.11 -5.82 -3.66
N GLU A 732 11.05 -4.90 -3.49
CA GLU A 732 10.91 -3.51 -3.92
C GLU A 732 11.19 -3.35 -5.42
N GLU A 733 10.14 -3.04 -6.18
CA GLU A 733 10.16 -3.05 -7.65
C GLU A 733 11.14 -2.02 -8.25
N ASN A 734 11.43 -0.94 -7.51
CA ASN A 734 12.26 0.21 -7.92
C ASN A 734 13.61 0.34 -7.18
N GLY A 735 14.09 -0.70 -6.48
CA GLY A 735 15.37 -0.63 -5.73
C GLY A 735 16.58 -0.14 -6.56
N SER A 736 17.43 0.69 -5.94
CA SER A 736 18.61 1.32 -6.57
C SER A 736 19.73 0.33 -6.92
N ALA A 737 20.42 0.57 -8.03
CA ALA A 737 21.60 -0.22 -8.44
C ALA A 737 22.78 -0.10 -7.47
N GLU A 738 22.88 1.02 -6.74
CA GLU A 738 23.91 1.24 -5.70
C GLU A 738 23.65 0.34 -4.47
N THR A 739 22.38 0.22 -4.07
CA THR A 739 21.96 -0.73 -3.02
C THR A 739 22.16 -2.18 -3.47
N GLU A 740 21.87 -2.49 -4.74
CA GLU A 740 22.12 -3.82 -5.33
C GLU A 740 23.62 -4.18 -5.24
N ALA A 741 24.51 -3.26 -5.61
CA ALA A 741 25.96 -3.46 -5.56
C ALA A 741 26.48 -3.67 -4.12
N LYS A 742 26.01 -2.86 -3.15
CA LYS A 742 26.41 -3.00 -1.74
C LYS A 742 25.98 -4.35 -1.15
N LEU A 743 24.75 -4.78 -1.39
CA LEU A 743 24.25 -6.09 -0.93
C LEU A 743 25.04 -7.25 -1.56
N VAL A 744 25.42 -7.13 -2.83
CA VAL A 744 26.29 -8.09 -3.53
C VAL A 744 27.68 -8.20 -2.90
N GLU A 745 28.29 -7.08 -2.53
CA GLU A 745 29.62 -7.07 -1.88
C GLU A 745 29.57 -7.67 -0.47
N GLU A 746 28.59 -7.28 0.35
CA GLU A 746 28.42 -7.83 1.70
C GLU A 746 28.09 -9.34 1.68
N LEU A 747 27.31 -9.80 0.69
CA LEU A 747 27.04 -11.24 0.52
C LEU A 747 28.29 -12.02 0.13
N LYS A 748 29.16 -11.48 -0.74
CA LYS A 748 30.47 -12.07 -1.06
C LYS A 748 31.35 -12.16 0.20
N ALA A 749 31.42 -11.08 0.99
CA ALA A 749 32.21 -11.03 2.22
C ALA A 749 31.72 -11.98 3.33
N ILE A 750 30.43 -12.33 3.36
CA ILE A 750 29.89 -13.37 4.24
C ILE A 750 30.18 -14.77 3.70
N LEU A 751 30.00 -14.97 2.38
CA LEU A 751 30.26 -16.24 1.72
C LEU A 751 31.71 -16.69 1.88
N ASP A 752 32.68 -15.77 1.77
CA ASP A 752 34.11 -16.05 1.96
C ASP A 752 34.52 -16.25 3.43
N LYS A 753 33.64 -15.94 4.39
CA LYS A 753 33.80 -16.27 5.83
C LYS A 753 33.11 -17.57 6.23
N LEU A 754 32.32 -18.16 5.33
CA LEU A 754 31.62 -19.44 5.52
C LEU A 754 32.28 -20.60 4.75
N LYS A 755 33.18 -20.27 3.82
CA LYS A 755 34.10 -21.20 3.13
C LYS A 755 35.33 -21.50 4.00
#